data_AF-A0A3P9J0U8-F1
#
_entry.id   AF-A0A3P9J0U8-F1
#
_cell.length_a   1.000
_cell.length_b   1.000
_cell.length_c   1.000
_cell.angle_alpha   90.00
_cell.angle_beta   90.00
_cell.angle_gamma   90.00
#
_symmetry.space_group_name_H-M   'P 1'
#
loop_
_entity.id
_entity.type
_entity.pdbx_description
1 polymer ?
#
loop_
_entity_poly.entity_id
_entity_poly.type
_entity_poly.pdbx_seq_one_letter_code
_entity_poly.pdbx_strand_id
1 'polypeptide(L)'
;ILNMNPRLKLKSVMGLMGVELLVIFQIVHSQPTCPAAPAQENLTQPQYEAATQKDPSVGFMAPFSQSFLNTVQPNPFPADGCPLKGYRRCVLCVQVLVYQEGFLVCIAIGILYIVLMPIIGLFLACCRCCGNCGGEMYQKQTSSIHCRRRTLYVFAWATTLIILAGNICMFSSNAALKVSVERSPAELNRAIRNIQTFLTSVPKQMDSVLNESYKTIQGVSNNLDDIGPQLGSEIQQRFNGTLDSALNSVRHLGEGTVWRPERGILFQMDKTLSSILNKIHNQNYNIILLQAETYFKNIPGKVANDTKGFVKDGKVLLDNVKTQISQLSIPDSALSQISVTLNETQTQIDTFSPLITRVCVNPSRWSVCTALCCAVLLVVVCNFLGLIFGPLGLSPKVDPTMRSGTANCGGTFLMMGAGFSFLFSWLLMIVVLLLFVLGGNLYTLVCRPWNNGQLLKFIDSPGVFPELDLGPALGLNGSLGVSEIYRDCNQNRPLWTTLHLYEVVDLGNLLNVSKYTTEIQQNFDNTHINMTTINLLSPEITSQLRSLSKKTVNTTTLTQQVNNLWLDVNLVRASECNSVYSATVEEVLRKVGAAQDFLNTNASQIIKTESRKFLDCQLNIFHLYADWANLTITGRLGRCGPVAGAVDSAEVILCAYAVESLNAFWLSLGWCVIFFIPGIIFSIKLAKYYRTMKDSDVYEEQIHAFLPFYLNIQASKFRNKREKLLHKHHTSSFFEVQM
;
A
#
# COMPACT_ATOMS: atom_id res chain seq x y z
N ILE A 1 -30.37 -70.55 -10.89
CA ILE A 1 -30.86 -69.15 -10.96
C ILE A 1 -32.10 -69.09 -11.85
N LEU A 2 -33.20 -69.75 -11.45
CA LEU A 2 -34.42 -69.75 -12.26
C LEU A 2 -35.72 -69.66 -11.45
N ASN A 3 -35.67 -69.25 -10.18
CA ASN A 3 -36.91 -68.93 -9.46
C ASN A 3 -36.69 -67.91 -8.33
N MET A 4 -36.46 -66.64 -8.66
CA MET A 4 -36.44 -65.55 -7.68
C MET A 4 -36.93 -64.21 -8.27
N ASN A 5 -37.63 -63.46 -7.40
CA ASN A 5 -38.39 -62.22 -7.61
C ASN A 5 -37.57 -61.07 -8.26
N PRO A 6 -38.09 -60.35 -9.27
CA PRO A 6 -37.35 -59.33 -10.03
C PRO A 6 -36.82 -58.14 -9.19
N ARG A 7 -37.47 -57.80 -8.06
CA ARG A 7 -36.97 -56.75 -7.15
C ARG A 7 -35.73 -57.18 -6.34
N LEU A 8 -35.52 -58.49 -6.13
CA LEU A 8 -34.31 -59.01 -5.49
C LEU A 8 -33.13 -59.10 -6.47
N LYS A 9 -33.38 -59.37 -7.76
CA LYS A 9 -32.35 -59.35 -8.81
C LYS A 9 -31.73 -57.97 -8.98
N LEU A 10 -32.53 -56.89 -8.95
CA LEU A 10 -32.00 -55.52 -9.08
C LEU A 10 -31.15 -55.10 -7.87
N LYS A 11 -31.55 -55.48 -6.64
CA LYS A 11 -30.75 -55.24 -5.43
C LYS A 11 -29.45 -56.05 -5.40
N SER A 12 -29.47 -57.28 -5.91
CA SER A 12 -28.26 -58.12 -5.99
C SER A 12 -27.30 -57.64 -7.07
N VAL A 13 -27.79 -57.18 -8.23
CA VAL A 13 -26.95 -56.64 -9.32
C VAL A 13 -26.39 -55.25 -8.98
N MET A 14 -27.16 -54.39 -8.29
CA MET A 14 -26.64 -53.12 -7.76
C MET A 14 -25.66 -53.32 -6.59
N GLY A 15 -25.85 -54.35 -5.77
CA GLY A 15 -24.91 -54.73 -4.72
C GLY A 15 -23.58 -55.26 -5.28
N LEU A 16 -23.62 -56.08 -6.34
CA LEU A 16 -22.41 -56.58 -7.02
C LEU A 16 -21.64 -55.48 -7.77
N MET A 17 -22.33 -54.56 -8.47
CA MET A 17 -21.66 -53.40 -9.09
C MET A 17 -21.09 -52.43 -8.04
N GLY A 18 -21.75 -52.25 -6.89
CA GLY A 18 -21.25 -51.42 -5.80
C GLY A 18 -20.00 -51.99 -5.14
N VAL A 19 -19.90 -53.31 -5.02
CA VAL A 19 -18.71 -53.99 -4.48
C VAL A 19 -17.58 -53.98 -5.49
N GLU A 20 -17.84 -54.16 -6.79
CA GLU A 20 -16.79 -54.01 -7.82
C GLU A 20 -16.29 -52.57 -7.96
N LEU A 21 -17.15 -51.55 -7.83
CA LEU A 21 -16.72 -50.15 -7.80
C LEU A 21 -15.95 -49.78 -6.53
N LEU A 22 -16.29 -50.33 -5.36
CA LEU A 22 -15.51 -50.16 -4.12
C LEU A 22 -14.16 -50.87 -4.17
N VAL A 23 -14.09 -52.04 -4.81
CA VAL A 23 -12.84 -52.76 -5.06
C VAL A 23 -11.98 -51.99 -6.08
N ILE A 24 -12.57 -51.43 -7.14
CA ILE A 24 -11.86 -50.54 -8.08
C ILE A 24 -11.41 -49.24 -7.38
N PHE A 25 -12.21 -48.66 -6.48
CA PHE A 25 -11.84 -47.45 -5.73
C PHE A 25 -10.73 -47.70 -4.71
N GLN A 26 -10.66 -48.89 -4.10
CA GLN A 26 -9.54 -49.31 -3.24
C GLN A 26 -8.29 -49.72 -4.02
N ILE A 27 -8.44 -50.26 -5.24
CA ILE A 27 -7.31 -50.57 -6.13
C ILE A 27 -6.70 -49.28 -6.72
N VAL A 28 -7.50 -48.22 -6.93
CA VAL A 28 -7.04 -46.91 -7.41
C VAL A 28 -6.35 -46.07 -6.31
N HIS A 29 -6.54 -46.37 -5.03
CA HIS A 29 -5.99 -45.58 -3.91
C HIS A 29 -4.80 -46.21 -3.15
N SER A 30 -4.12 -47.20 -3.73
CA SER A 30 -2.80 -47.63 -3.22
C SER A 30 -1.66 -46.97 -4.02
N GLN A 31 -1.73 -45.64 -4.16
CA GLN A 31 -0.53 -44.84 -4.42
C GLN A 31 0.24 -44.71 -3.10
N PRO A 32 1.56 -44.94 -3.08
CA PRO A 32 2.40 -44.58 -1.95
C PRO A 32 2.11 -43.13 -1.59
N THR A 33 1.71 -42.88 -0.36
CA THR A 33 1.54 -41.51 0.13
C THR A 33 2.91 -40.87 0.16
N CYS A 34 3.23 -40.09 -0.88
CA CYS A 34 4.23 -39.06 -0.75
C CYS A 34 3.94 -38.28 0.54
N PRO A 35 4.91 -38.11 1.45
CA PRO A 35 4.74 -37.16 2.53
C PRO A 35 4.27 -35.85 1.90
N ALA A 36 3.15 -35.30 2.40
CA ALA A 36 2.70 -33.99 1.95
C ALA A 36 3.90 -33.04 2.06
N ALA A 37 4.23 -32.34 0.96
CA ALA A 37 5.26 -31.32 1.00
C ALA A 37 4.99 -30.42 2.23
N PRO A 38 6.03 -30.01 2.98
CA PRO A 38 5.85 -29.17 4.15
C PRO A 38 4.96 -27.98 3.77
N ALA A 39 3.96 -27.70 4.62
CA ALA A 39 3.05 -26.58 4.40
C ALA A 39 3.88 -25.30 4.30
N GLN A 40 3.93 -24.73 3.09
CA GLN A 40 4.74 -23.55 2.82
C GLN A 40 4.24 -22.37 3.64
N GLU A 41 5.16 -21.69 4.32
CA GLU A 41 4.84 -20.58 5.20
C GLU A 41 4.22 -19.41 4.40
N ASN A 42 3.14 -18.83 4.92
CA ASN A 42 2.61 -17.59 4.35
C ASN A 42 3.55 -16.44 4.74
N LEU A 43 4.11 -15.77 3.73
CA LEU A 43 5.01 -14.64 3.93
C LEU A 43 4.34 -13.53 4.76
N THR A 44 4.86 -13.26 5.96
CA THR A 44 4.34 -12.21 6.84
C THR A 44 4.54 -10.84 6.21
N GLN A 45 3.43 -10.13 5.96
CA GLN A 45 3.49 -8.77 5.45
C GLN A 45 3.67 -7.78 6.62
N PRO A 46 4.60 -6.82 6.50
CA PRO A 46 4.78 -5.78 7.49
C PRO A 46 3.55 -4.88 7.58
N GLN A 47 3.25 -4.41 8.79
CA GLN A 47 2.20 -3.43 9.02
C GLN A 47 2.81 -2.03 9.02
N TYR A 48 2.24 -1.14 8.22
CA TYR A 48 2.67 0.25 8.10
C TYR A 48 1.69 1.19 8.77
N GLU A 49 2.18 2.33 9.24
CA GLU A 49 1.33 3.43 9.68
C GLU A 49 0.65 4.09 8.46
N ALA A 50 -0.56 4.61 8.64
CA ALA A 50 -1.29 5.26 7.55
C ALA A 50 -0.56 6.49 6.99
N ALA A 51 -0.52 6.63 5.67
CA ALA A 51 0.09 7.77 5.00
C ALA A 51 -0.61 9.09 5.36
N THR A 52 0.13 10.20 5.24
CA THR A 52 -0.38 11.52 5.55
C THR A 52 -1.50 11.90 4.58
N GLN A 53 -2.67 12.23 5.12
CA GLN A 53 -3.80 12.69 4.33
C GLN A 53 -3.82 14.22 4.27
N LYS A 54 -4.18 14.75 3.09
CA LYS A 54 -4.41 16.19 2.91
C LYS A 54 -5.60 16.64 3.75
N ASP A 55 -5.35 17.49 4.74
CA ASP A 55 -6.40 18.10 5.54
C ASP A 55 -7.16 19.16 4.72
N PRO A 56 -8.48 19.01 4.47
CA PRO A 56 -9.25 19.96 3.68
C PRO A 56 -9.36 21.34 4.32
N SER A 57 -9.12 21.48 5.64
CA SER A 57 -9.18 22.76 6.34
C SER A 57 -8.00 23.70 6.03
N VAL A 58 -6.88 23.15 5.54
CA VAL A 58 -5.63 23.91 5.29
C VAL A 58 -5.63 24.58 3.89
N GLY A 59 -6.55 24.18 2.99
CA GLY A 59 -6.58 24.61 1.59
C GLY A 59 -7.71 25.57 1.18
N PHE A 60 -8.42 26.22 2.12
CA PHE A 60 -9.64 26.98 1.79
C PHE A 60 -9.44 28.10 0.75
N MET A 61 -8.25 28.71 0.71
CA MET A 61 -7.86 29.76 -0.25
C MET A 61 -6.99 29.24 -1.42
N ALA A 62 -6.71 27.93 -1.46
CA ALA A 62 -5.92 27.34 -2.52
C ALA A 62 -6.55 27.59 -3.91
N PRO A 63 -7.87 27.42 -4.14
CA PRO A 63 -8.44 27.65 -5.48
C PRO A 63 -8.23 29.09 -5.98
N PHE A 64 -8.33 30.09 -5.10
CA PHE A 64 -8.16 31.50 -5.45
C PHE A 64 -6.69 31.82 -5.77
N SER A 65 -5.76 31.37 -4.92
CA SER A 65 -4.33 31.61 -5.14
C SER A 65 -3.81 30.87 -6.37
N GLN A 66 -4.25 29.63 -6.58
CA GLN A 66 -3.91 28.84 -7.77
C GLN A 66 -4.48 29.46 -9.04
N SER A 67 -5.73 29.93 -9.03
CA SER A 67 -6.33 30.64 -10.17
C SER A 67 -5.53 31.89 -10.56
N PHE A 68 -5.15 32.70 -9.56
CA PHE A 68 -4.29 33.86 -9.80
C PHE A 68 -2.91 33.46 -10.33
N LEU A 69 -2.24 32.49 -9.70
CA LEU A 69 -0.91 32.03 -10.11
C LEU A 69 -0.90 31.40 -11.51
N ASN A 70 -1.96 30.70 -11.90
CA ASN A 70 -2.13 30.17 -13.26
C ASN A 70 -2.39 31.27 -14.30
N THR A 71 -2.95 32.41 -13.87
CA THR A 71 -3.11 33.59 -14.73
C THR A 71 -1.77 34.34 -14.88
N VAL A 72 -1.03 34.49 -13.78
CA VAL A 72 0.30 35.11 -13.78
C VAL A 72 1.29 34.26 -14.57
N GLN A 73 1.20 32.93 -14.44
CA GLN A 73 2.10 32.00 -15.11
C GLN A 73 1.32 30.87 -15.80
N PRO A 74 0.86 31.10 -17.03
CA PRO A 74 0.13 30.07 -17.79
C PRO A 74 1.07 29.03 -18.42
N ASN A 75 2.37 29.33 -18.57
CA ASN A 75 3.29 28.50 -19.32
C ASN A 75 3.52 27.13 -18.65
N PRO A 76 3.71 26.06 -19.44
CA PRO A 76 4.05 24.75 -18.91
C PRO A 76 5.47 24.70 -18.36
N PHE A 77 5.73 23.76 -17.44
CA PHE A 77 7.04 23.56 -16.84
C PHE A 77 8.12 23.29 -17.93
N PRO A 78 9.27 23.98 -17.91
CA PRO A 78 10.29 23.85 -18.95
C PRO A 78 11.14 22.59 -18.73
N ALA A 79 10.61 21.43 -19.12
CA ALA A 79 11.29 20.14 -18.96
C ALA A 79 12.50 19.95 -19.91
N ASP A 80 12.41 20.48 -21.15
CA ASP A 80 13.35 20.14 -22.24
C ASP A 80 14.60 21.04 -22.32
N GLY A 81 14.80 21.94 -21.35
CA GLY A 81 15.75 23.06 -21.45
C GLY A 81 17.08 22.93 -20.69
N CYS A 82 17.31 21.87 -19.91
CA CYS A 82 18.43 21.85 -18.94
C CYS A 82 19.38 20.65 -19.08
N PRO A 83 20.29 20.63 -20.07
CA PRO A 83 21.48 19.81 -19.97
C PRO A 83 22.47 20.50 -19.02
N LEU A 84 22.54 20.02 -17.78
CA LEU A 84 23.51 20.44 -16.73
C LEU A 84 24.95 19.99 -17.03
N LYS A 85 25.34 19.96 -18.30
CA LYS A 85 26.73 19.77 -18.75
C LYS A 85 27.16 20.94 -19.61
N GLY A 86 28.04 21.77 -19.05
CA GLY A 86 28.95 22.65 -19.79
C GLY A 86 28.31 23.78 -20.61
N TYR A 87 28.57 25.02 -20.18
CA TYR A 87 28.60 26.18 -21.08
C TYR A 87 27.30 26.59 -21.82
N ARG A 88 26.15 26.65 -21.13
CA ARG A 88 24.98 27.43 -21.64
C ARG A 88 24.15 28.08 -20.53
N ARG A 89 24.79 28.90 -19.68
CA ARG A 89 24.11 29.82 -18.74
C ARG A 89 23.13 30.78 -19.44
N CYS A 90 23.24 30.98 -20.76
CA CYS A 90 22.46 31.96 -21.52
C CYS A 90 21.07 31.45 -21.95
N VAL A 91 20.89 30.16 -22.26
CA VAL A 91 19.59 29.62 -22.73
C VAL A 91 18.61 29.38 -21.57
N LEU A 92 19.10 28.85 -20.44
CA LEU A 92 18.32 28.67 -19.21
C LEU A 92 17.82 30.02 -18.67
N CYS A 93 18.64 31.07 -18.76
CA CYS A 93 18.26 32.40 -18.31
C CYS A 93 17.10 32.98 -19.15
N VAL A 94 17.13 32.79 -20.48
CA VAL A 94 16.05 33.24 -21.38
C VAL A 94 14.77 32.43 -21.17
N GLN A 95 14.84 31.11 -21.04
CA GLN A 95 13.63 30.29 -20.80
C GLN A 95 13.02 30.54 -19.42
N VAL A 96 13.83 30.73 -18.37
CA VAL A 96 13.32 31.06 -17.02
C VAL A 96 12.77 32.49 -16.98
N LEU A 97 13.35 33.44 -17.72
CA LEU A 97 12.80 34.80 -17.86
C LEU A 97 11.46 34.80 -18.61
N VAL A 98 11.37 34.10 -19.74
CA VAL A 98 10.11 33.93 -20.51
C VAL A 98 9.06 33.17 -19.70
N TYR A 99 9.49 32.21 -18.87
CA TYR A 99 8.63 31.56 -17.89
C TYR A 99 8.11 32.61 -16.88
N GLN A 100 8.94 33.50 -16.34
CA GLN A 100 8.54 34.42 -15.26
C GLN A 100 7.96 35.78 -15.69
N GLU A 101 7.61 36.01 -16.96
CA GLU A 101 7.14 37.32 -17.46
C GLU A 101 6.00 37.92 -16.62
N GLY A 102 4.98 37.13 -16.27
CA GLY A 102 3.88 37.64 -15.43
C GLY A 102 4.30 37.99 -14.00
N PHE A 103 5.29 37.29 -13.43
CA PHE A 103 5.86 37.66 -12.13
C PHE A 103 6.58 39.00 -12.22
N LEU A 104 7.33 39.26 -13.30
CA LEU A 104 8.02 40.54 -13.51
C LEU A 104 7.03 41.70 -13.60
N VAL A 105 5.90 41.52 -14.29
CA VAL A 105 4.83 42.53 -14.36
C VAL A 105 4.26 42.82 -12.96
N CYS A 106 3.93 41.78 -12.18
CA CYS A 106 3.43 41.93 -10.81
C CYS A 106 4.45 42.62 -9.89
N ILE A 107 5.74 42.28 -10.00
CA ILE A 107 6.83 42.92 -9.27
C ILE A 107 6.91 44.40 -9.63
N ALA A 108 6.85 44.75 -10.92
CA ALA A 108 6.89 46.14 -11.37
C ALA A 108 5.71 46.96 -10.81
N ILE A 109 4.49 46.41 -10.85
CA ILE A 109 3.30 47.04 -10.26
C ILE A 109 3.47 47.24 -8.75
N GLY A 110 3.98 46.24 -8.04
CA GLY A 110 4.21 46.33 -6.60
C GLY A 110 5.30 47.35 -6.24
N ILE A 111 6.41 47.41 -6.98
CA ILE A 111 7.47 48.41 -6.79
C ILE A 111 6.90 49.81 -7.03
N LEU A 112 6.12 49.99 -8.10
CA LEU A 112 5.44 51.26 -8.38
C LEU A 112 4.54 51.67 -7.20
N TYR A 113 3.77 50.73 -6.64
CA TYR A 113 2.95 50.97 -5.46
C TYR A 113 3.79 51.38 -4.23
N ILE A 114 4.89 50.67 -3.96
CA ILE A 114 5.80 50.93 -2.83
C ILE A 114 6.38 52.34 -2.89
N VAL A 115 6.70 52.84 -4.10
CA VAL A 115 7.26 54.18 -4.29
C VAL A 115 6.17 55.26 -4.28
N LEU A 116 5.07 55.05 -5.01
CA LEU A 116 4.03 56.07 -5.16
C LEU A 116 3.24 56.31 -3.87
N MET A 117 2.95 55.29 -3.07
CA MET A 117 2.13 55.46 -1.86
C MET A 117 2.71 56.41 -0.81
N PRO A 118 3.98 56.28 -0.38
CA PRO A 118 4.57 57.22 0.58
C PRO A 118 4.73 58.61 -0.03
N ILE A 119 5.01 58.73 -1.33
CA ILE A 119 5.09 60.01 -2.04
C ILE A 119 3.73 60.72 -2.02
N ILE A 120 2.66 60.03 -2.43
CA ILE A 120 1.28 60.57 -2.41
C ILE A 120 0.88 60.92 -0.97
N GLY A 121 1.18 60.05 0.00
CA GLY A 121 0.91 60.29 1.41
C GLY A 121 1.62 61.54 1.94
N LEU A 122 2.90 61.72 1.62
CA LEU A 122 3.69 62.90 1.99
C LEU A 122 3.13 64.17 1.34
N PHE A 123 2.84 64.16 0.04
CA PHE A 123 2.25 65.30 -0.66
C PHE A 123 0.88 65.67 -0.08
N LEU A 124 0.01 64.69 0.19
CA LEU A 124 -1.29 64.92 0.81
C LEU A 124 -1.14 65.47 2.23
N ALA A 125 -0.20 64.96 3.02
CA ALA A 125 0.08 65.46 4.37
C ALA A 125 0.59 66.91 4.32
N CYS A 126 1.57 67.23 3.47
CA CYS A 126 2.10 68.58 3.28
C CYS A 126 1.03 69.56 2.77
N CYS A 127 0.26 69.18 1.73
CA CYS A 127 -0.83 70.01 1.21
C CYS A 127 -1.87 70.30 2.31
N ARG A 128 -2.19 69.29 3.11
CA ARG A 128 -3.15 69.40 4.22
C ARG A 128 -2.64 70.28 5.36
N CYS A 129 -1.34 70.20 5.70
CA CYS A 129 -0.71 71.10 6.67
C CYS A 129 -0.71 72.56 6.19
N CYS A 130 -0.59 72.78 4.88
CA CYS A 130 -0.69 74.10 4.26
C CYS A 130 -2.15 74.60 4.07
N GLY A 131 -3.14 73.88 4.61
CA GLY A 131 -4.56 74.23 4.48
C GLY A 131 -5.20 73.88 3.13
N ASN A 132 -4.48 73.33 2.17
CA ASN A 132 -4.99 72.95 0.84
C ASN A 132 -5.43 71.46 0.78
N CYS A 133 -6.01 71.00 -0.34
CA CYS A 133 -6.38 69.59 -0.60
C CYS A 133 -7.26 68.94 0.49
N GLY A 134 -8.35 69.62 0.89
CA GLY A 134 -9.27 69.14 1.92
C GLY A 134 -8.76 69.35 3.36
N GLY A 135 -7.62 70.01 3.55
CA GLY A 135 -7.20 70.60 4.83
C GLY A 135 -8.07 71.77 5.27
N GLU A 136 -8.62 72.51 4.31
CA GLU A 136 -9.57 73.58 4.54
C GLU A 136 -10.86 73.06 5.18
N MET A 137 -11.17 73.55 6.38
CA MET A 137 -12.35 73.16 7.16
C MET A 137 -13.57 73.97 6.70
N TYR A 138 -13.80 73.99 5.38
CA TYR A 138 -14.90 74.69 4.72
C TYR A 138 -15.81 73.73 3.94
N GLN A 139 -17.13 73.86 4.10
CA GLN A 139 -18.11 73.01 3.40
C GLN A 139 -19.19 73.82 2.69
N LYS A 140 -19.20 73.74 1.36
CA LYS A 140 -20.29 74.23 0.52
C LYS A 140 -21.55 73.35 0.67
N GLN A 141 -22.68 73.96 1.04
CA GLN A 141 -23.97 73.27 1.08
C GLN A 141 -24.59 73.24 -0.34
N THR A 142 -25.03 72.06 -0.78
CA THR A 142 -25.69 71.87 -2.10
C THR A 142 -26.85 70.88 -1.94
N SER A 143 -27.87 70.94 -2.80
CA SER A 143 -29.04 70.04 -2.73
C SER A 143 -28.68 68.54 -2.83
N SER A 144 -27.63 68.21 -3.58
CA SER A 144 -27.15 66.83 -3.77
C SER A 144 -26.34 66.26 -2.60
N ILE A 145 -26.10 67.03 -1.53
CA ILE A 145 -25.17 66.66 -0.46
C ILE A 145 -25.57 65.38 0.29
N HIS A 146 -26.87 65.17 0.48
CA HIS A 146 -27.40 63.97 1.14
C HIS A 146 -27.16 62.71 0.31
N CYS A 147 -27.39 62.79 -1.01
CA CYS A 147 -27.12 61.71 -1.95
C CYS A 147 -25.63 61.39 -1.98
N ARG A 148 -24.78 62.40 -2.19
CA ARG A 148 -23.32 62.24 -2.25
C ARG A 148 -22.73 61.64 -0.97
N ARG A 149 -23.19 62.09 0.20
CA ARG A 149 -22.77 61.54 1.50
C ARG A 149 -23.19 60.08 1.64
N ARG A 150 -24.43 59.74 1.29
CA ARG A 150 -24.93 58.35 1.36
C ARG A 150 -24.15 57.44 0.43
N THR A 151 -23.85 57.88 -0.79
CA THR A 151 -23.04 57.13 -1.75
C THR A 151 -21.63 56.88 -1.21
N LEU A 152 -20.96 57.92 -0.69
CA LEU A 152 -19.63 57.78 -0.10
C LEU A 152 -19.63 56.87 1.13
N TYR A 153 -20.68 56.93 1.95
CA TYR A 153 -20.87 56.03 3.09
C TYR A 153 -20.96 54.57 2.65
N VAL A 154 -21.83 54.27 1.68
CA VAL A 154 -22.01 52.91 1.16
C VAL A 154 -20.72 52.36 0.59
N PHE A 155 -20.00 53.15 -0.21
CA PHE A 155 -18.72 52.70 -0.77
C PHE A 155 -17.63 52.54 0.29
N ALA A 156 -17.50 53.47 1.24
CA ALA A 156 -16.55 53.36 2.35
C ALA A 156 -16.83 52.12 3.21
N TRP A 157 -18.11 51.84 3.47
CA TRP A 157 -18.55 50.67 4.22
C TRP A 157 -18.25 49.38 3.45
N ALA A 158 -18.58 49.32 2.16
CA ALA A 158 -18.27 48.18 1.29
C ALA A 158 -16.75 47.91 1.22
N THR A 159 -15.92 48.94 1.01
CA THR A 159 -14.46 48.76 1.01
C THR A 159 -13.94 48.29 2.36
N THR A 160 -14.50 48.79 3.47
CA THR A 160 -14.10 48.38 4.83
C THR A 160 -14.45 46.90 5.08
N LEU A 161 -15.62 46.43 4.61
CA LEU A 161 -15.99 45.02 4.69
C LEU A 161 -15.08 44.12 3.87
N ILE A 162 -14.69 44.54 2.66
CA ILE A 162 -13.78 43.76 1.82
C ILE A 162 -12.41 43.62 2.49
N ILE A 163 -11.88 44.70 3.06
CA ILE A 163 -10.63 44.67 3.82
C ILE A 163 -10.77 43.79 5.06
N LEU A 164 -11.90 43.85 5.77
CA LEU A 164 -12.17 42.98 6.92
C LEU A 164 -12.20 41.49 6.52
N ALA A 165 -12.86 41.15 5.42
CA ALA A 165 -12.90 39.78 4.91
C ALA A 165 -11.49 39.27 4.55
N GLY A 166 -10.68 40.11 3.89
CA GLY A 166 -9.27 39.80 3.62
C GLY A 166 -8.47 39.59 4.92
N ASN A 167 -8.70 40.41 5.94
CA ASN A 167 -8.03 40.27 7.24
C ASN A 167 -8.44 38.98 7.96
N ILE A 168 -9.71 38.57 7.91
CA ILE A 168 -10.19 37.28 8.44
C ILE A 168 -9.47 36.12 7.73
N CYS A 169 -9.39 36.16 6.39
CA CYS A 169 -8.69 35.13 5.61
C CYS A 169 -7.20 35.09 5.95
N MET A 170 -6.58 36.24 6.21
CA MET A 170 -5.18 36.34 6.61
C MET A 170 -4.92 35.72 7.99
N PHE A 171 -5.77 36.00 8.98
CA PHE A 171 -5.72 35.35 10.30
C PHE A 171 -5.94 33.84 10.20
N SER A 172 -6.92 33.40 9.40
CA SER A 172 -7.21 31.98 9.18
C SER A 172 -6.02 31.26 8.52
N SER A 173 -5.40 31.88 7.51
CA SER A 173 -4.22 31.34 6.83
C SER A 173 -3.02 31.21 7.78
N ASN A 174 -2.80 32.21 8.65
CA ASN A 174 -1.74 32.17 9.65
C ASN A 174 -1.99 31.09 10.72
N ALA A 175 -3.25 30.86 11.11
CA ALA A 175 -3.62 29.79 12.02
C ALA A 175 -3.42 28.40 11.38
N ALA A 176 -3.81 28.24 10.11
CA ALA A 176 -3.60 27.01 9.35
C ALA A 176 -2.11 26.68 9.17
N LEU A 177 -1.28 27.68 8.86
CA LEU A 177 0.17 27.52 8.77
C LEU A 177 0.78 27.08 10.11
N LYS A 178 0.29 27.61 11.23
CA LYS A 178 0.77 27.21 12.56
C LYS A 178 0.54 25.72 12.82
N VAL A 179 -0.70 25.25 12.63
CA VAL A 179 -1.06 23.83 12.80
C VAL A 179 -0.25 22.94 11.86
N SER A 180 -0.07 23.38 10.62
CA SER A 180 0.71 22.70 9.59
C SER A 180 2.17 22.50 10.01
N VAL A 181 2.82 23.54 10.53
CA VAL A 181 4.22 23.48 11.00
C VAL A 181 4.36 22.59 12.23
N GLU A 182 3.40 22.63 13.17
CA GLU A 182 3.40 21.77 14.36
C GLU A 182 3.26 20.27 14.00
N ARG A 183 2.46 19.95 12.96
CA ARG A 183 2.16 18.57 12.57
C ARG A 183 3.22 17.94 11.66
N SER A 184 3.90 18.75 10.84
CA SER A 184 4.83 18.28 9.79
C SER A 184 5.93 17.33 10.30
N PRO A 185 6.63 17.58 11.42
CA PRO A 185 7.67 16.68 11.91
C PRO A 185 7.15 15.28 12.28
N ALA A 186 5.97 15.20 12.90
CA ALA A 186 5.38 13.92 13.30
C ALA A 186 4.99 13.07 12.08
N GLU A 187 4.43 13.71 11.05
CA GLU A 187 4.05 13.08 9.79
C GLU A 187 5.29 12.63 8.99
N LEU A 188 6.35 13.45 8.95
CA LEU A 188 7.61 13.08 8.31
C LEU A 188 8.31 11.93 9.05
N ASN A 189 8.32 11.96 10.38
CA ASN A 189 8.84 10.86 11.21
C ASN A 189 8.05 9.56 10.97
N ARG A 190 6.74 9.63 10.76
CA ARG A 190 5.92 8.48 10.38
C ARG A 190 6.33 7.91 9.02
N ALA A 191 6.50 8.77 8.02
CA ALA A 191 6.97 8.36 6.70
C ALA A 191 8.33 7.66 6.80
N ILE A 192 9.29 8.22 7.54
CA ILE A 192 10.61 7.63 7.73
C ILE A 192 10.53 6.28 8.46
N ARG A 193 9.73 6.15 9.52
CA ARG A 193 9.51 4.86 10.21
C ARG A 193 8.93 3.79 9.28
N ASN A 194 8.02 4.16 8.39
CA ASN A 194 7.48 3.24 7.38
C ASN A 194 8.58 2.77 6.43
N ILE A 195 9.49 3.66 5.99
CA ILE A 195 10.65 3.27 5.16
C ILE A 195 11.62 2.38 5.95
N GLN A 196 11.94 2.70 7.20
CA GLN A 196 12.78 1.85 8.05
C GLN A 196 12.18 0.46 8.23
N THR A 197 10.86 0.38 8.46
CA THR A 197 10.13 -0.90 8.53
C THR A 197 10.20 -1.67 7.21
N PHE A 198 10.08 -0.97 6.07
CA PHE A 198 10.24 -1.57 4.75
C PHE A 198 11.67 -2.15 4.57
N LEU A 199 12.71 -1.35 4.82
CA LEU A 199 14.10 -1.77 4.65
C LEU A 199 14.51 -2.91 5.60
N THR A 200 13.94 -2.98 6.80
CA THR A 200 14.22 -4.07 7.75
C THR A 200 13.36 -5.31 7.54
N SER A 201 12.25 -5.21 6.82
CA SER A 201 11.36 -6.34 6.52
C SER A 201 11.74 -7.08 5.25
N VAL A 202 12.26 -6.37 4.23
CA VAL A 202 12.68 -6.99 2.95
C VAL A 202 13.74 -8.09 3.13
N PRO A 203 14.83 -7.89 3.90
CA PRO A 203 15.83 -8.95 4.14
C PRO A 203 15.23 -10.13 4.90
N LYS A 204 14.39 -9.86 5.92
CA LYS A 204 13.71 -10.91 6.70
C LYS A 204 12.79 -11.77 5.83
N GLN A 205 12.08 -11.14 4.88
CA GLN A 205 11.25 -11.87 3.92
C GLN A 205 12.09 -12.75 3.01
N MET A 206 13.26 -12.26 2.57
CA MET A 206 14.21 -13.08 1.80
C MET A 206 14.76 -14.25 2.64
N ASP A 207 15.15 -14.00 3.89
CA ASP A 207 15.62 -15.03 4.82
C ASP A 207 14.56 -16.11 5.06
N SER A 208 13.27 -15.75 5.10
CA SER A 208 12.18 -16.74 5.16
C SER A 208 12.15 -17.65 3.94
N VAL A 209 12.33 -17.10 2.72
CA VAL A 209 12.39 -17.90 1.48
C VAL A 209 13.62 -18.81 1.45
N LEU A 210 14.77 -18.31 1.92
CA LEU A 210 16.01 -19.09 2.05
C LEU A 210 15.87 -20.20 3.10
N ASN A 211 15.29 -19.90 4.26
CA ASN A 211 15.09 -20.88 5.32
C ASN A 211 14.13 -21.99 4.87
N GLU A 212 13.07 -21.65 4.14
CA GLU A 212 12.16 -22.65 3.57
C GLU A 212 12.85 -23.53 2.52
N SER A 213 13.81 -22.97 1.77
CA SER A 213 14.69 -23.75 0.89
C SER A 213 15.50 -24.78 1.68
N TYR A 214 16.08 -24.38 2.80
CA TYR A 214 16.91 -25.25 3.63
C TYR A 214 16.07 -26.33 4.31
N LYS A 215 14.86 -26.00 4.77
CA LYS A 215 13.89 -27.00 5.27
C LYS A 215 13.52 -28.01 4.20
N THR A 216 13.28 -27.56 2.97
CA THR A 216 12.95 -28.42 1.83
C THR A 216 14.09 -29.38 1.50
N ILE A 217 15.32 -28.85 1.38
CA ILE A 217 16.53 -29.65 1.14
C ILE A 217 16.76 -30.65 2.28
N GLN A 218 16.61 -30.23 3.53
CA GLN A 218 16.77 -31.10 4.69
C GLN A 218 15.68 -32.19 4.73
N GLY A 219 14.44 -31.85 4.40
CA GLY A 219 13.32 -32.80 4.32
C GLY A 219 13.60 -33.90 3.31
N VAL A 220 14.07 -33.54 2.11
CA VAL A 220 14.47 -34.54 1.10
C VAL A 220 15.70 -35.33 1.54
N SER A 221 16.71 -34.67 2.14
CA SER A 221 17.88 -35.38 2.70
C SER A 221 17.48 -36.44 3.73
N ASN A 222 16.53 -36.12 4.62
CA ASN A 222 16.01 -37.06 5.62
C ASN A 222 15.21 -38.20 4.95
N ASN A 223 14.38 -37.89 3.94
CA ASN A 223 13.66 -38.92 3.18
C ASN A 223 14.63 -39.87 2.46
N LEU A 224 15.77 -39.37 1.97
CA LEU A 224 16.83 -40.19 1.38
C LEU A 224 17.53 -41.09 2.41
N ASP A 225 17.74 -40.63 3.65
CA ASP A 225 18.24 -41.50 4.73
C ASP A 225 17.30 -42.66 5.01
N ASP A 226 15.99 -42.39 4.96
CA ASP A 226 14.93 -43.37 5.18
C ASP A 226 14.51 -44.12 3.91
N ILE A 227 15.27 -44.04 2.81
CA ILE A 227 14.92 -44.72 1.55
C ILE A 227 14.77 -46.24 1.76
N GLY A 228 15.60 -46.84 2.59
CA GLY A 228 15.55 -48.27 2.93
C GLY A 228 14.18 -48.70 3.47
N PRO A 229 13.74 -48.16 4.63
CA PRO A 229 12.42 -48.44 5.17
C PRO A 229 11.26 -47.95 4.29
N GLN A 230 11.35 -46.76 3.67
CA GLN A 230 10.24 -46.21 2.86
C GLN A 230 10.04 -47.04 1.59
N LEU A 231 11.06 -47.15 0.74
CA LEU A 231 10.97 -47.93 -0.51
C LEU A 231 10.87 -49.43 -0.23
N GLY A 232 11.59 -49.94 0.78
CA GLY A 232 11.56 -51.35 1.13
C GLY A 232 10.19 -51.83 1.62
N SER A 233 9.45 -51.01 2.38
CA SER A 233 8.10 -51.37 2.83
C SER A 233 7.07 -51.34 1.70
N GLU A 234 7.18 -50.39 0.76
CA GLU A 234 6.35 -50.36 -0.45
C GLU A 234 6.60 -51.61 -1.33
N ILE A 235 7.87 -52.00 -1.49
CA ILE A 235 8.23 -53.24 -2.20
C ILE A 235 7.66 -54.47 -1.48
N GLN A 236 7.78 -54.54 -0.15
CA GLN A 236 7.19 -55.61 0.66
C GLN A 236 5.67 -55.69 0.43
N GLN A 237 4.97 -54.56 0.47
CA GLN A 237 3.52 -54.51 0.28
C GLN A 237 3.10 -55.01 -1.10
N ARG A 238 3.86 -54.68 -2.17
CA ARG A 238 3.62 -55.20 -3.52
C ARG A 238 3.88 -56.71 -3.64
N PHE A 239 4.76 -57.25 -2.81
CA PHE A 239 5.05 -58.69 -2.78
C PHE A 239 4.05 -59.50 -1.95
N ASN A 240 3.47 -58.91 -0.90
CA ASN A 240 2.55 -59.59 0.02
C ASN A 240 1.41 -60.33 -0.69
N GLY A 241 0.75 -59.76 -1.71
CA GLY A 241 -0.42 -60.41 -2.34
C GLY A 241 -0.14 -61.80 -2.92
N THR A 242 0.80 -61.89 -3.87
CA THR A 242 1.17 -63.16 -4.53
C THR A 242 1.81 -64.13 -3.54
N LEU A 243 2.57 -63.59 -2.60
CA LEU A 243 3.45 -64.38 -1.79
C LEU A 243 2.81 -64.86 -0.48
N ASP A 244 1.95 -64.06 0.15
CA ASP A 244 1.10 -64.50 1.27
C ASP A 244 0.16 -65.62 0.83
N SER A 245 -0.33 -65.60 -0.42
CA SER A 245 -1.13 -66.69 -0.96
C SER A 245 -0.35 -68.01 -1.01
N ALA A 246 0.93 -67.95 -1.40
CA ALA A 246 1.82 -69.10 -1.39
C ALA A 246 2.18 -69.52 0.05
N LEU A 247 2.60 -68.59 0.91
CA LEU A 247 2.96 -68.84 2.30
C LEU A 247 1.80 -69.39 3.12
N ASN A 248 0.58 -68.89 2.93
CA ASN A 248 -0.61 -69.42 3.62
C ASN A 248 -0.92 -70.85 3.16
N SER A 249 -0.70 -71.17 1.89
CA SER A 249 -0.93 -72.54 1.39
C SER A 249 0.12 -73.52 1.95
N VAL A 250 1.36 -73.04 2.08
CA VAL A 250 2.47 -73.73 2.74
C VAL A 250 2.13 -73.90 4.23
N ARG A 251 1.58 -72.88 4.89
CA ARG A 251 1.16 -72.91 6.31
C ARG A 251 -0.01 -73.84 6.60
N HIS A 252 -1.03 -73.85 5.75
CA HIS A 252 -2.14 -74.80 5.85
C HIS A 252 -1.69 -76.26 5.65
N LEU A 253 -0.62 -76.48 4.88
CA LEU A 253 0.01 -77.79 4.78
C LEU A 253 0.68 -78.22 6.10
N GLY A 254 1.26 -77.27 6.85
CA GLY A 254 1.98 -77.52 8.11
C GLY A 254 1.12 -77.52 9.40
N GLU A 255 -0.06 -76.91 9.38
CA GLU A 255 -0.97 -76.87 10.55
C GLU A 255 -1.80 -78.15 10.73
N GLY A 256 -1.66 -79.14 9.83
CA GLY A 256 -2.40 -80.40 9.91
C GLY A 256 -3.93 -80.28 9.75
N THR A 257 -4.44 -79.07 9.47
CA THR A 257 -5.87 -78.74 9.43
C THR A 257 -6.62 -79.40 8.27
N VAL A 258 -5.90 -79.80 7.23
CA VAL A 258 -6.43 -80.58 6.09
C VAL A 258 -6.75 -82.03 6.51
N TRP A 259 -6.19 -82.54 7.60
CA TRP A 259 -6.14 -83.96 7.94
C TRP A 259 -7.06 -84.38 9.09
N ARG A 260 -8.19 -83.71 9.33
CA ARG A 260 -9.10 -84.11 10.41
C ARG A 260 -9.95 -85.31 9.98
N PRO A 261 -9.69 -86.55 10.44
CA PRO A 261 -10.52 -87.68 10.07
C PRO A 261 -11.78 -87.62 10.94
N GLU A 262 -12.97 -87.71 10.34
CA GLU A 262 -14.18 -87.93 11.14
C GLU A 262 -14.03 -89.23 11.96
N ARG A 263 -14.17 -89.06 13.28
CA ARG A 263 -13.84 -90.03 14.33
C ARG A 263 -14.50 -91.38 14.09
N GLY A 264 -13.69 -92.43 14.13
CA GLY A 264 -14.18 -93.80 14.09
C GLY A 264 -13.09 -94.86 14.29
N ILE A 265 -12.33 -95.19 13.25
CA ILE A 265 -11.69 -96.52 13.17
C ILE A 265 -10.26 -96.46 12.58
N LEU A 266 -9.38 -95.57 13.07
CA LEU A 266 -8.01 -95.45 12.56
C LEU A 266 -6.95 -95.15 13.64
N PHE A 267 -6.82 -95.97 14.69
CA PHE A 267 -5.85 -95.70 15.78
C PHE A 267 -4.43 -96.30 15.54
N GLN A 268 -4.30 -97.28 14.65
CA GLN A 268 -3.01 -97.94 14.33
C GLN A 268 -2.35 -97.40 13.05
N MET A 269 -3.12 -97.11 11.99
CA MET A 269 -2.61 -96.38 10.82
C MET A 269 -2.18 -94.96 11.20
N ASP A 270 -2.79 -94.37 12.22
CA ASP A 270 -2.49 -93.04 12.72
C ASP A 270 -1.09 -92.91 13.31
N LYS A 271 -0.54 -93.89 14.05
CA LYS A 271 0.80 -93.75 14.64
C LYS A 271 1.93 -93.80 13.62
N THR A 272 1.86 -94.71 12.65
CA THR A 272 2.88 -94.86 11.61
C THR A 272 2.78 -93.74 10.58
N LEU A 273 1.55 -93.39 10.18
CA LEU A 273 1.29 -92.27 9.29
C LEU A 273 1.64 -90.94 9.97
N SER A 274 1.30 -90.73 11.25
CA SER A 274 1.71 -89.55 12.03
C SER A 274 3.22 -89.49 12.30
N SER A 275 3.93 -90.61 12.46
CA SER A 275 5.40 -90.62 12.59
C SER A 275 6.09 -90.17 11.31
N ILE A 276 5.61 -90.68 10.17
CA ILE A 276 6.09 -90.33 8.83
C ILE A 276 5.67 -88.88 8.51
N LEU A 277 4.40 -88.53 8.71
CA LEU A 277 3.90 -87.16 8.55
C LEU A 277 4.65 -86.20 9.45
N ASN A 278 4.90 -86.48 10.74
CA ASN A 278 5.59 -85.55 11.64
C ASN A 278 7.07 -85.35 11.30
N LYS A 279 7.78 -86.40 10.84
CA LYS A 279 9.16 -86.25 10.35
C LYS A 279 9.22 -85.44 9.05
N ILE A 280 8.20 -85.55 8.21
CA ILE A 280 8.08 -84.85 6.92
C ILE A 280 7.51 -83.42 7.10
N HIS A 281 6.57 -83.22 8.03
CA HIS A 281 5.90 -81.96 8.36
C HIS A 281 6.88 -80.95 8.93
N ASN A 282 7.75 -81.40 9.85
CA ASN A 282 8.41 -80.45 10.74
C ASN A 282 9.75 -79.93 10.19
N GLN A 283 10.32 -80.56 9.13
CA GLN A 283 11.62 -80.16 8.58
C GLN A 283 11.53 -79.36 7.27
N ASN A 284 10.72 -79.76 6.28
CA ASN A 284 10.77 -79.10 4.97
C ASN A 284 9.95 -77.81 4.85
N TYR A 285 8.74 -77.79 5.40
CA TYR A 285 7.85 -76.62 5.32
C TYR A 285 8.39 -75.43 6.13
N ASN A 286 8.84 -75.69 7.37
CA ASN A 286 9.36 -74.66 8.27
C ASN A 286 10.59 -73.95 7.68
N ILE A 287 11.43 -74.66 6.92
CA ILE A 287 12.58 -74.06 6.24
C ILE A 287 12.12 -73.09 5.14
N ILE A 288 11.15 -73.48 4.30
CA ILE A 288 10.61 -72.63 3.23
C ILE A 288 9.95 -71.38 3.83
N LEU A 289 9.13 -71.56 4.87
CA LEU A 289 8.44 -70.45 5.55
C LEU A 289 9.46 -69.50 6.20
N LEU A 290 10.41 -70.02 6.97
CA LEU A 290 11.44 -69.22 7.64
C LEU A 290 12.33 -68.48 6.65
N GLN A 291 12.75 -69.15 5.56
CA GLN A 291 13.60 -68.56 4.54
C GLN A 291 12.86 -67.44 3.78
N ALA A 292 11.58 -67.66 3.48
CA ALA A 292 10.74 -66.64 2.86
C ALA A 292 10.53 -65.46 3.82
N GLU A 293 9.99 -65.68 5.01
CA GLU A 293 9.73 -64.62 6.01
C GLU A 293 10.99 -63.80 6.34
N THR A 294 12.14 -64.46 6.47
CA THR A 294 13.44 -63.78 6.71
C THR A 294 13.84 -62.93 5.51
N TYR A 295 13.67 -63.43 4.29
CA TYR A 295 13.95 -62.68 3.07
C TYR A 295 13.07 -61.43 2.98
N PHE A 296 11.75 -61.56 3.19
CA PHE A 296 10.84 -60.42 3.14
C PHE A 296 11.18 -59.40 4.21
N LYS A 297 11.38 -59.83 5.46
CA LYS A 297 11.74 -58.92 6.57
C LYS A 297 13.04 -58.13 6.31
N ASN A 298 13.97 -58.70 5.55
CA ASN A 298 15.25 -58.08 5.24
C ASN A 298 15.23 -57.17 4.00
N ILE A 299 14.13 -57.12 3.23
CA ILE A 299 14.01 -56.24 2.04
C ILE A 299 14.40 -54.79 2.34
N PRO A 300 13.87 -54.12 3.38
CA PRO A 300 14.28 -52.76 3.72
C PRO A 300 15.77 -52.58 3.96
N GLY A 301 16.40 -53.53 4.67
CA GLY A 301 17.83 -53.52 4.92
C GLY A 301 18.65 -53.71 3.64
N LYS A 302 18.17 -54.54 2.71
CA LYS A 302 18.81 -54.75 1.41
C LYS A 302 18.71 -53.50 0.53
N VAL A 303 17.53 -52.90 0.45
CA VAL A 303 17.31 -51.63 -0.25
C VAL A 303 18.23 -50.55 0.31
N ALA A 304 18.28 -50.37 1.64
CA ALA A 304 19.16 -49.40 2.30
C ALA A 304 20.64 -49.58 1.91
N ASN A 305 21.11 -50.82 1.85
CA ASN A 305 22.50 -51.12 1.52
C ASN A 305 22.80 -50.91 0.04
N ASP A 306 21.92 -51.36 -0.85
CA ASP A 306 22.09 -51.25 -2.30
C ASP A 306 21.97 -49.78 -2.77
N THR A 307 21.16 -48.96 -2.10
CA THR A 307 21.00 -47.53 -2.42
C THR A 307 21.99 -46.61 -1.69
N LYS A 308 22.90 -47.15 -0.87
CA LYS A 308 23.83 -46.34 -0.05
C LYS A 308 24.69 -45.38 -0.88
N GLY A 309 25.16 -45.80 -2.05
CA GLY A 309 25.92 -44.96 -2.97
C GLY A 309 25.08 -43.80 -3.49
N PHE A 310 23.88 -44.11 -4.01
CA PHE A 310 22.94 -43.10 -4.49
C PHE A 310 22.57 -42.07 -3.42
N VAL A 311 22.28 -42.50 -2.18
CA VAL A 311 21.96 -41.58 -1.07
C VAL A 311 23.13 -40.64 -0.80
N LYS A 312 24.36 -41.15 -0.82
CA LYS A 312 25.57 -40.34 -0.62
C LYS A 312 25.74 -39.30 -1.73
N ASP A 313 25.61 -39.71 -2.99
CA ASP A 313 25.81 -38.82 -4.14
C ASP A 313 24.69 -37.78 -4.24
N GLY A 314 23.44 -38.19 -3.99
CA GLY A 314 22.29 -37.31 -3.91
C GLY A 314 22.45 -36.24 -2.83
N LYS A 315 22.98 -36.60 -1.65
CA LYS A 315 23.26 -35.63 -0.58
C LYS A 315 24.35 -34.62 -0.95
N VAL A 316 25.40 -35.04 -1.63
CA VAL A 316 26.44 -34.12 -2.13
C VAL A 316 25.83 -33.11 -3.11
N LEU A 317 24.93 -33.56 -3.98
CA LEU A 317 24.22 -32.67 -4.91
C LEU A 317 23.31 -31.68 -4.16
N LEU A 318 22.59 -32.14 -3.14
CA LEU A 318 21.76 -31.29 -2.28
C LEU A 318 22.58 -30.23 -1.52
N ASP A 319 23.77 -30.58 -1.03
CA ASP A 319 24.69 -29.64 -0.39
C ASP A 319 25.25 -28.60 -1.38
N ASN A 320 25.51 -29.01 -2.64
CA ASN A 320 25.89 -28.08 -3.71
C ASN A 320 24.76 -27.09 -4.04
N VAL A 321 23.51 -27.57 -4.10
CA VAL A 321 22.34 -26.70 -4.31
C VAL A 321 22.20 -25.73 -3.12
N LYS A 322 22.36 -26.21 -1.89
CA LYS A 322 22.35 -25.37 -0.68
C LYS A 322 23.39 -24.25 -0.72
N THR A 323 24.60 -24.54 -1.19
CA THR A 323 25.68 -23.55 -1.33
C THR A 323 25.48 -22.57 -2.48
N GLN A 324 24.77 -22.96 -3.55
CA GLN A 324 24.36 -21.99 -4.58
C GLN A 324 23.25 -21.06 -4.07
N ILE A 325 22.30 -21.59 -3.31
CA ILE A 325 21.20 -20.80 -2.77
C ILE A 325 21.67 -19.79 -1.72
N SER A 326 22.72 -20.10 -0.95
CA SER A 326 23.26 -19.13 0.04
C SER A 326 23.82 -17.86 -0.60
N GLN A 327 24.15 -17.88 -1.90
CA GLN A 327 24.61 -16.70 -2.65
C GLN A 327 23.48 -15.71 -2.97
N LEU A 328 22.20 -16.10 -2.78
CA LEU A 328 21.03 -15.23 -2.98
C LEU A 328 20.75 -14.30 -1.79
N SER A 329 21.50 -14.41 -0.70
CA SER A 329 21.32 -13.55 0.46
C SER A 329 21.66 -12.09 0.13
N ILE A 330 20.84 -11.16 0.62
CA ILE A 330 21.03 -9.73 0.37
C ILE A 330 22.19 -9.23 1.26
N PRO A 331 23.21 -8.55 0.70
CA PRO A 331 24.31 -8.03 1.51
C PRO A 331 23.82 -6.97 2.50
N ASP A 332 24.10 -7.18 3.80
CA ASP A 332 23.79 -6.21 4.87
C ASP A 332 24.41 -4.82 4.63
N SER A 333 25.50 -4.76 3.86
CA SER A 333 26.22 -3.53 3.54
C SER A 333 25.39 -2.55 2.69
N ALA A 334 24.53 -3.02 1.79
CA ALA A 334 23.72 -2.15 0.92
C ALA A 334 22.57 -1.49 1.68
N LEU A 335 21.93 -2.24 2.59
CA LEU A 335 20.79 -1.77 3.39
C LEU A 335 21.21 -0.94 4.60
N SER A 336 22.40 -1.22 5.17
CA SER A 336 22.93 -0.47 6.30
C SER A 336 23.25 0.98 5.93
N GLN A 337 23.74 1.27 4.73
CA GLN A 337 24.00 2.66 4.29
C GLN A 337 22.71 3.50 4.20
N ILE A 338 21.64 2.92 3.66
CA ILE A 338 20.34 3.61 3.56
C ILE A 338 19.74 3.77 4.96
N SER A 339 19.84 2.75 5.82
CA SER A 339 19.39 2.81 7.20
C SER A 339 20.12 3.89 8.01
N VAL A 340 21.45 4.01 7.86
CA VAL A 340 22.26 5.09 8.46
C VAL A 340 21.79 6.45 7.96
N THR A 341 21.63 6.63 6.65
CA THR A 341 21.15 7.90 6.07
C THR A 341 19.77 8.29 6.60
N LEU A 342 18.85 7.32 6.75
CA LEU A 342 17.52 7.57 7.32
C LEU A 342 17.59 7.90 8.80
N ASN A 343 18.45 7.24 9.57
CA ASN A 343 18.66 7.55 10.99
C ASN A 343 19.27 8.94 11.19
N GLU A 344 20.21 9.33 10.33
CA GLU A 344 20.76 10.69 10.31
C GLU A 344 19.69 11.71 9.95
N THR A 345 18.87 11.44 8.93
CA THR A 345 17.75 12.30 8.52
C THR A 345 16.73 12.44 9.66
N GLN A 346 16.38 11.33 10.31
CA GLN A 346 15.51 11.30 11.50
C GLN A 346 16.09 12.17 12.63
N THR A 347 17.39 12.05 12.89
CA THR A 347 18.09 12.84 13.91
C THR A 347 18.11 14.33 13.54
N GLN A 348 18.30 14.67 12.26
CA GLN A 348 18.21 16.04 11.78
C GLN A 348 16.81 16.62 11.95
N ILE A 349 15.77 15.83 11.66
CA ILE A 349 14.37 16.24 11.87
C ILE A 349 14.10 16.44 13.35
N ASP A 350 14.51 15.53 14.22
CA ASP A 350 14.27 15.64 15.66
C ASP A 350 15.07 16.79 16.30
N THR A 351 16.22 17.15 15.72
CA THR A 351 17.04 18.31 16.13
C THR A 351 16.47 19.63 15.59
N PHE A 352 15.98 19.65 14.35
CA PHE A 352 15.50 20.86 13.68
C PHE A 352 14.03 21.17 13.95
N SER A 353 13.22 20.14 14.22
CA SER A 353 11.80 20.24 14.63
C SER A 353 11.57 21.22 15.77
N PRO A 354 12.28 21.15 16.92
CA PRO A 354 12.13 22.13 17.98
C PRO A 354 12.63 23.51 17.55
N LEU A 355 13.56 23.63 16.59
CA LEU A 355 14.01 24.94 16.09
C LEU A 355 12.94 25.59 15.19
N ILE A 356 12.40 24.87 14.19
CA ILE A 356 11.31 25.39 13.34
C ILE A 356 10.10 25.73 14.20
N THR A 357 9.72 24.83 15.11
CA THR A 357 8.62 25.06 16.05
C THR A 357 8.93 26.28 16.92
N ARG A 358 10.15 26.41 17.46
CA ARG A 358 10.55 27.61 18.21
C ARG A 358 10.64 28.89 17.38
N VAL A 359 10.85 28.84 16.07
CA VAL A 359 10.97 30.03 15.21
C VAL A 359 9.61 30.46 14.66
N CYS A 360 8.79 29.51 14.23
CA CYS A 360 7.51 29.75 13.56
C CYS A 360 6.32 29.75 14.54
N VAL A 361 6.42 29.02 15.65
CA VAL A 361 5.28 28.74 16.56
C VAL A 361 5.42 29.42 17.92
N ASN A 362 6.65 29.66 18.42
CA ASN A 362 6.82 30.31 19.73
C ASN A 362 6.09 31.66 19.83
N PRO A 363 5.55 31.98 21.03
CA PRO A 363 4.71 33.16 21.25
C PRO A 363 5.42 34.50 21.02
N SER A 364 6.75 34.56 21.08
CA SER A 364 7.50 35.82 20.87
C SER A 364 7.69 36.23 19.40
N ARG A 365 7.57 35.32 18.41
CA ARG A 365 7.83 35.64 16.97
C ARG A 365 6.84 35.09 15.92
N TRP A 366 5.88 34.22 16.27
CA TRP A 366 4.56 34.14 15.57
C TRP A 366 3.88 35.53 15.47
N SER A 367 4.36 36.43 16.32
CA SER A 367 4.15 37.88 16.35
C SER A 367 4.30 38.60 15.01
N VAL A 368 5.15 38.20 14.04
CA VAL A 368 5.30 39.00 12.81
C VAL A 368 4.02 38.98 11.96
N CYS A 369 3.55 37.81 11.51
CA CYS A 369 2.32 37.71 10.74
C CYS A 369 1.11 38.24 11.52
N THR A 370 1.04 37.95 12.82
CA THR A 370 0.00 38.48 13.71
C THR A 370 0.07 40.00 13.85
N ALA A 371 1.26 40.61 13.91
CA ALA A 371 1.42 42.06 13.94
C ALA A 371 1.02 42.71 12.62
N LEU A 372 1.31 42.06 11.48
CA LEU A 372 0.81 42.51 10.17
C LEU A 372 -0.73 42.46 10.14
N CYS A 373 -1.35 41.40 10.68
CA CYS A 373 -2.81 41.31 10.84
C CYS A 373 -3.36 42.40 11.76
N CYS A 374 -2.71 42.68 12.88
CA CYS A 374 -3.09 43.76 13.78
C CYS A 374 -2.97 45.15 13.13
N ALA A 375 -1.96 45.37 12.28
CA ALA A 375 -1.80 46.63 11.54
C ALA A 375 -2.97 46.87 10.56
N VAL A 376 -3.39 45.83 9.82
CA VAL A 376 -4.59 45.91 8.97
C VAL A 376 -5.86 46.05 9.81
N LEU A 377 -5.96 45.32 10.92
CA LEU A 377 -7.12 45.37 11.81
C LEU A 377 -7.31 46.76 12.42
N LEU A 378 -6.21 47.44 12.79
CA LEU A 378 -6.24 48.80 13.31
C LEU A 378 -6.90 49.76 12.30
N VAL A 379 -6.54 49.67 11.02
CA VAL A 379 -7.17 50.46 9.94
C VAL A 379 -8.67 50.16 9.86
N VAL A 380 -9.05 48.88 9.89
CA VAL A 380 -10.46 48.46 9.83
C VAL A 380 -11.25 48.98 11.03
N VAL A 381 -10.71 48.86 12.24
CA VAL A 381 -11.36 49.34 13.47
C VAL A 381 -11.54 50.86 13.42
N CYS A 382 -10.53 51.63 13.02
CA CYS A 382 -10.66 53.07 12.85
C CYS A 382 -11.75 53.42 11.82
N ASN A 383 -11.77 52.76 10.66
CA ASN A 383 -12.79 53.00 9.64
C ASN A 383 -14.20 52.64 10.14
N PHE A 384 -14.34 51.52 10.84
CA PHE A 384 -15.61 51.05 11.38
C PHE A 384 -16.16 52.00 12.46
N LEU A 385 -15.33 52.43 13.41
CA LEU A 385 -15.70 53.45 14.40
C LEU A 385 -16.11 54.76 13.72
N GLY A 386 -15.40 55.15 12.66
CA GLY A 386 -15.75 56.32 11.85
C GLY A 386 -17.10 56.21 11.15
N LEU A 387 -17.43 55.04 10.61
CA LEU A 387 -18.69 54.72 9.94
C LEU A 387 -19.87 54.54 10.91
N ILE A 388 -19.61 54.33 12.21
CA ILE A 388 -20.64 54.27 13.26
C ILE A 388 -20.86 55.65 13.88
N PHE A 389 -19.82 56.26 14.43
CA PHE A 389 -19.96 57.54 15.14
C PHE A 389 -20.30 58.70 14.22
N GLY A 390 -19.89 58.65 12.94
CA GLY A 390 -20.21 59.66 11.95
C GLY A 390 -21.73 59.86 11.80
N PRO A 391 -22.50 58.85 11.38
CA PRO A 391 -23.96 58.93 11.29
C PRO A 391 -24.67 59.11 12.65
N LEU A 392 -24.23 58.40 13.71
CA LEU A 392 -24.89 58.48 15.03
C LEU A 392 -24.82 59.89 15.64
N GLY A 393 -23.73 60.60 15.41
CA GLY A 393 -23.59 61.99 15.86
C GLY A 393 -24.24 63.02 14.95
N LEU A 394 -24.83 62.63 13.82
CA LEU A 394 -25.28 63.56 12.79
C LEU A 394 -26.77 63.90 12.92
N SER A 395 -27.06 65.12 13.33
CA SER A 395 -28.43 65.66 13.37
C SER A 395 -28.83 66.26 12.01
N PRO A 396 -30.04 65.98 11.48
CA PRO A 396 -30.42 66.29 10.10
C PRO A 396 -30.62 67.79 9.76
N LYS A 397 -30.45 68.71 10.71
CA LYS A 397 -30.72 70.16 10.53
C LYS A 397 -29.70 71.08 11.21
N VAL A 398 -28.50 70.59 11.51
CA VAL A 398 -27.46 71.36 12.22
C VAL A 398 -26.39 71.81 11.23
N ASP A 399 -26.00 73.08 11.32
CA ASP A 399 -24.98 73.66 10.46
C ASP A 399 -23.61 72.96 10.62
N PRO A 400 -22.79 72.90 9.55
CA PRO A 400 -21.49 72.25 9.58
C PRO A 400 -20.53 72.74 10.67
N THR A 401 -20.70 73.97 11.14
CA THR A 401 -19.92 74.60 12.23
C THR A 401 -20.37 74.18 13.63
N MET A 402 -21.59 73.64 13.78
CA MET A 402 -22.22 73.29 15.06
C MET A 402 -22.42 71.78 15.25
N ARG A 403 -21.66 70.94 14.52
CA ARG A 403 -21.78 69.48 14.59
C ARG A 403 -21.43 68.93 15.98
N SER A 404 -22.08 67.83 16.35
CA SER A 404 -21.84 67.16 17.62
C SER A 404 -20.40 66.64 17.74
N GLY A 405 -19.91 66.53 18.98
CA GLY A 405 -18.61 65.93 19.26
C GLY A 405 -18.49 64.49 18.73
N THR A 406 -19.59 63.72 18.76
CA THR A 406 -19.64 62.34 18.27
C THR A 406 -19.43 62.26 16.75
N ALA A 407 -20.08 63.12 15.96
CA ALA A 407 -19.86 63.18 14.52
C ALA A 407 -18.42 63.60 14.19
N ASN A 408 -17.91 64.61 14.92
CA ASN A 408 -16.53 65.07 14.73
C ASN A 408 -15.50 63.96 15.05
N CYS A 409 -15.78 63.18 16.10
CA CYS A 409 -15.00 61.99 16.46
C CYS A 409 -15.02 60.95 15.32
N GLY A 410 -16.19 60.65 14.76
CA GLY A 410 -16.33 59.73 13.62
C GLY A 410 -15.53 60.17 12.38
N GLY A 411 -15.60 61.46 12.03
CA GLY A 411 -14.78 62.00 10.95
C GLY A 411 -13.28 62.00 11.24
N THR A 412 -12.87 62.09 12.50
CA THR A 412 -11.47 61.98 12.94
C THR A 412 -10.97 60.55 12.82
N PHE A 413 -11.78 59.55 13.22
CA PHE A 413 -11.46 58.13 13.05
C PHE A 413 -11.28 57.72 11.58
N LEU A 414 -12.12 58.23 10.66
CA LEU A 414 -11.94 58.01 9.21
C LEU A 414 -10.62 58.59 8.69
N MET A 415 -10.22 59.77 9.17
CA MET A 415 -8.93 60.37 8.81
C MET A 415 -7.75 59.61 9.41
N MET A 416 -7.88 59.10 10.64
CA MET A 416 -6.87 58.27 11.30
C MET A 416 -6.67 56.95 10.54
N GLY A 417 -7.76 56.27 10.15
CA GLY A 417 -7.71 55.06 9.32
C GLY A 417 -7.02 55.30 7.97
N ALA A 418 -7.32 56.41 7.30
CA ALA A 418 -6.64 56.80 6.06
C ALA A 418 -5.14 57.08 6.28
N GLY A 419 -4.78 57.75 7.39
CA GLY A 419 -3.39 58.00 7.76
C GLY A 419 -2.59 56.72 8.00
N PHE A 420 -3.13 55.79 8.80
CA PHE A 420 -2.50 54.49 9.03
C PHE A 420 -2.40 53.66 7.75
N SER A 421 -3.39 53.76 6.86
CA SER A 421 -3.34 53.10 5.55
C SER A 421 -2.13 53.57 4.75
N PHE A 422 -1.89 54.88 4.63
CA PHE A 422 -0.69 55.41 3.96
C PHE A 422 0.62 54.99 4.65
N LEU A 423 0.63 54.95 5.98
CA LEU A 423 1.82 54.62 6.77
C LEU A 423 2.27 53.16 6.56
N PHE A 424 1.34 52.21 6.63
CA PHE A 424 1.66 50.78 6.59
C PHE A 424 1.63 50.19 5.17
N SER A 425 0.90 50.80 4.24
CA SER A 425 0.66 50.28 2.89
C SER A 425 1.92 49.84 2.13
N TRP A 426 2.97 50.67 2.08
CA TRP A 426 4.21 50.34 1.37
C TRP A 426 5.01 49.22 2.06
N LEU A 427 5.04 49.19 3.40
CA LEU A 427 5.68 48.13 4.19
C LEU A 427 4.96 46.79 3.97
N LEU A 428 3.63 46.79 4.00
CA LEU A 428 2.82 45.61 3.75
C LEU A 428 3.00 45.11 2.31
N MET A 429 3.10 46.01 1.33
CA MET A 429 3.36 45.62 -0.06
C MET A 429 4.74 44.98 -0.26
N ILE A 430 5.78 45.43 0.46
CA ILE A 430 7.10 44.76 0.45
C ILE A 430 6.94 43.30 0.91
N VAL A 431 6.23 43.07 2.01
CA VAL A 431 5.97 41.71 2.50
C VAL A 431 5.19 40.89 1.47
N VAL A 432 4.12 41.46 0.89
CA VAL A 432 3.34 40.79 -0.17
C VAL A 432 4.23 40.37 -1.33
N LEU A 433 5.09 41.26 -1.84
CA LEU A 433 5.98 40.94 -2.96
C LEU A 433 6.97 39.81 -2.62
N LEU A 434 7.60 39.87 -1.45
CA LEU A 434 8.55 38.83 -1.03
C LEU A 434 7.86 37.46 -0.92
N LEU A 435 6.70 37.41 -0.28
CA LEU A 435 5.94 36.17 -0.11
C LEU A 435 5.32 35.68 -1.43
N PHE A 436 4.89 36.59 -2.31
CA PHE A 436 4.38 36.26 -3.64
C PHE A 436 5.46 35.63 -4.51
N VAL A 437 6.66 36.23 -4.55
CA VAL A 437 7.79 35.68 -5.31
C VAL A 437 8.17 34.31 -4.74
N LEU A 438 8.29 34.17 -3.42
CA LEU A 438 8.64 32.91 -2.79
C LEU A 438 7.55 31.83 -3.01
N GLY A 439 6.34 32.07 -2.53
CA GLY A 439 5.24 31.10 -2.56
C GLY A 439 4.70 30.83 -3.96
N GLY A 440 4.67 31.84 -4.82
CA GLY A 440 4.27 31.69 -6.22
C GLY A 440 5.26 30.86 -7.03
N ASN A 441 6.58 31.06 -6.85
CA ASN A 441 7.58 30.20 -7.48
C ASN A 441 7.58 28.79 -6.91
N LEU A 442 7.48 28.62 -5.59
CA LEU A 442 7.36 27.29 -4.98
C LEU A 442 6.14 26.53 -5.55
N TYR A 443 5.01 27.21 -5.72
CA TYR A 443 3.84 26.58 -6.34
C TYR A 443 4.08 26.22 -7.81
N THR A 444 4.53 27.18 -8.62
CA THR A 444 4.63 27.00 -10.08
C THR A 444 5.81 26.16 -10.55
N LEU A 445 6.94 26.16 -9.84
CA LEU A 445 8.16 25.42 -10.19
C LEU A 445 8.32 24.09 -9.44
N VAL A 446 7.67 23.92 -8.29
CA VAL A 446 7.80 22.70 -7.48
C VAL A 446 6.46 21.98 -7.37
N CYS A 447 5.45 22.57 -6.74
CA CYS A 447 4.22 21.84 -6.42
C CYS A 447 3.36 21.44 -7.62
N ARG A 448 3.18 22.35 -8.59
CA ARG A 448 2.45 22.05 -9.83
C ARG A 448 3.12 20.93 -10.64
N PRO A 449 4.44 20.98 -10.92
CA PRO A 449 5.11 19.89 -11.63
C PRO A 449 5.33 18.62 -10.78
N TRP A 450 5.34 18.70 -9.45
CA TRP A 450 5.38 17.51 -8.58
C TRP A 450 4.07 16.72 -8.70
N ASN A 451 2.94 17.38 -8.47
CA ASN A 451 1.61 16.75 -8.48
C ASN A 451 1.24 16.13 -9.85
N ASN A 452 1.78 16.65 -10.96
CA ASN A 452 1.53 16.09 -12.30
C ASN A 452 2.63 15.11 -12.78
N GLY A 453 3.62 14.82 -11.94
CA GLY A 453 4.74 13.91 -12.23
C GLY A 453 5.83 14.45 -13.16
N GLN A 454 5.75 15.72 -13.60
CA GLN A 454 6.79 16.33 -14.45
C GLN A 454 8.10 16.57 -13.70
N LEU A 455 8.03 16.88 -12.40
CA LEU A 455 9.21 17.13 -11.57
C LEU A 455 10.04 15.85 -11.41
N LEU A 456 9.38 14.71 -11.19
CA LEU A 456 10.05 13.41 -11.08
C LEU A 456 10.77 13.04 -12.39
N LYS A 457 10.11 13.26 -13.55
CA LYS A 457 10.74 13.06 -14.87
C LYS A 457 11.93 14.00 -15.11
N PHE A 458 11.88 15.22 -14.58
CA PHE A 458 13.00 16.15 -14.65
C PHE A 458 14.18 15.70 -13.79
N ILE A 459 13.92 15.15 -12.60
CA ILE A 459 14.96 14.57 -11.74
C ILE A 459 15.65 13.38 -12.42
N ASP A 460 14.89 12.58 -13.17
CA ASP A 460 15.41 11.44 -13.95
C ASP A 460 16.23 11.87 -15.18
N SER A 461 16.26 13.16 -15.52
CA SER A 461 17.00 13.62 -16.69
C SER A 461 18.51 13.50 -16.47
N PRO A 462 19.26 12.90 -17.42
CA PRO A 462 20.66 12.59 -17.24
C PRO A 462 21.51 13.86 -17.02
N GLY A 463 22.24 13.88 -15.91
CA GLY A 463 23.12 14.99 -15.53
C GLY A 463 22.51 16.04 -14.59
N VAL A 464 21.23 15.89 -14.18
CA VAL A 464 20.62 16.77 -13.16
C VAL A 464 21.02 16.31 -11.76
N PHE A 465 20.78 15.04 -11.42
CA PHE A 465 21.19 14.42 -10.16
C PHE A 465 21.80 13.03 -10.40
N PRO A 466 23.09 12.95 -10.80
CA PRO A 466 23.73 11.68 -11.14
C PRO A 466 23.82 10.70 -9.95
N GLU A 467 23.71 11.19 -8.72
CA GLU A 467 23.72 10.39 -7.49
C GLU A 467 22.42 9.60 -7.25
N LEU A 468 21.32 9.94 -7.95
CA LEU A 468 20.02 9.27 -7.84
C LEU A 468 19.79 8.17 -8.87
N ASP A 469 20.72 7.94 -9.81
CA ASP A 469 20.65 6.80 -10.73
C ASP A 469 21.04 5.51 -10.01
N LEU A 470 20.03 4.72 -9.62
CA LEU A 470 20.21 3.45 -8.93
C LEU A 470 20.60 2.31 -9.86
N GLY A 471 20.53 2.51 -11.19
CA GLY A 471 20.86 1.49 -12.19
C GLY A 471 22.26 0.90 -12.00
N PRO A 472 23.33 1.72 -12.03
CA PRO A 472 24.70 1.26 -11.83
C PRO A 472 24.94 0.61 -10.47
N ALA A 473 24.30 1.10 -9.40
CA ALA A 473 24.44 0.56 -8.05
C ALA A 473 23.82 -0.85 -7.91
N LEU A 474 22.79 -1.14 -8.71
CA LEU A 474 22.12 -2.44 -8.79
C LEU A 474 22.71 -3.36 -9.85
N GLY A 475 23.71 -2.90 -10.63
CA GLY A 475 24.32 -3.67 -11.71
C GLY A 475 23.44 -3.80 -12.97
N LEU A 476 22.45 -2.91 -13.14
CA LEU A 476 21.56 -2.88 -14.30
C LEU A 476 22.26 -2.27 -15.53
N ASN A 477 21.89 -2.74 -16.71
CA ASN A 477 22.42 -2.22 -17.99
C ASN A 477 21.72 -0.91 -18.44
N GLY A 478 20.56 -0.59 -17.84
CA GLY A 478 19.79 0.64 -18.09
C GLY A 478 19.74 1.57 -16.86
N SER A 479 19.37 2.84 -17.10
CA SER A 479 19.10 3.81 -16.02
C SER A 479 17.74 3.54 -15.39
N LEU A 480 17.69 3.46 -14.06
CA LEU A 480 16.44 3.30 -13.32
C LEU A 480 16.00 4.65 -12.77
N GLY A 481 14.94 5.22 -13.35
CA GLY A 481 14.42 6.54 -12.95
C GLY A 481 13.60 6.50 -11.67
N VAL A 482 13.72 7.54 -10.85
CA VAL A 482 12.90 7.79 -9.66
C VAL A 482 11.42 7.91 -10.02
N SER A 483 11.08 8.49 -11.18
CA SER A 483 9.69 8.57 -11.65
C SER A 483 9.07 7.20 -11.92
N GLU A 484 9.85 6.25 -12.42
CA GLU A 484 9.38 4.89 -12.67
C GLU A 484 9.21 4.12 -11.36
N ILE A 485 10.22 4.20 -10.48
CA ILE A 485 10.16 3.61 -9.13
C ILE A 485 8.92 4.12 -8.39
N TYR A 486 8.70 5.44 -8.37
CA TYR A 486 7.54 6.04 -7.72
C TYR A 486 6.22 5.52 -8.31
N ARG A 487 6.09 5.47 -9.64
CA ARG A 487 4.87 4.99 -10.32
C ARG A 487 4.54 3.54 -9.94
N ASP A 488 5.54 2.68 -9.93
CA ASP A 488 5.39 1.27 -9.62
C ASP A 488 5.11 1.04 -8.13
N CYS A 489 5.76 1.82 -7.26
CA CYS A 489 5.49 1.80 -5.82
C CYS A 489 4.14 2.39 -5.44
N ASN A 490 3.63 3.37 -6.18
CA ASN A 490 2.28 3.89 -5.98
C ASN A 490 1.21 2.81 -6.28
N GLN A 491 1.51 1.91 -7.22
CA GLN A 491 0.70 0.70 -7.46
C GLN A 491 1.01 -0.47 -6.50
N ASN A 492 1.87 -0.23 -5.50
CA ASN A 492 2.32 -1.22 -4.53
C ASN A 492 2.87 -2.51 -5.16
N ARG A 493 3.64 -2.34 -6.26
CA ARG A 493 4.33 -3.43 -6.94
C ARG A 493 5.50 -4.00 -6.10
N PRO A 494 5.86 -5.27 -6.29
CA PRO A 494 7.01 -5.89 -5.63
C PRO A 494 8.34 -5.36 -6.18
N LEU A 495 9.38 -5.36 -5.35
CA LEU A 495 10.73 -4.92 -5.74
C LEU A 495 11.26 -5.63 -6.99
N TRP A 496 10.90 -6.91 -7.18
CA TRP A 496 11.32 -7.71 -8.33
C TRP A 496 11.05 -7.02 -9.67
N THR A 497 9.83 -6.49 -9.85
CA THR A 497 9.45 -5.77 -11.06
C THR A 497 9.91 -4.32 -11.03
N THR A 498 9.79 -3.65 -9.87
CA THR A 498 10.08 -2.21 -9.74
C THR A 498 11.54 -1.87 -9.97
N LEU A 499 12.47 -2.73 -9.51
CA LEU A 499 13.91 -2.53 -9.64
C LEU A 499 14.51 -3.33 -10.80
N HIS A 500 13.68 -3.90 -11.67
CA HIS A 500 14.12 -4.71 -12.81
C HIS A 500 15.12 -5.83 -12.44
N LEU A 501 14.95 -6.46 -11.28
CA LEU A 501 15.90 -7.48 -10.78
C LEU A 501 15.99 -8.72 -11.69
N TYR A 502 15.00 -8.92 -12.56
CA TYR A 502 15.02 -9.96 -13.59
C TYR A 502 16.12 -9.77 -14.66
N GLU A 503 16.72 -8.58 -14.77
CA GLU A 503 17.85 -8.34 -15.69
C GLU A 503 19.19 -8.85 -15.13
N VAL A 504 19.32 -8.87 -13.79
CA VAL A 504 20.56 -9.24 -13.09
C VAL A 504 20.50 -10.64 -12.48
N VAL A 505 19.30 -11.10 -12.11
CA VAL A 505 19.09 -12.42 -11.51
C VAL A 505 18.18 -13.25 -12.41
N ASP A 506 18.75 -14.28 -13.03
CA ASP A 506 17.98 -15.28 -13.76
C ASP A 506 17.36 -16.30 -12.79
N LEU A 507 16.23 -15.91 -12.20
CA LEU A 507 15.49 -16.75 -11.26
C LEU A 507 15.01 -18.05 -11.92
N GLY A 508 14.70 -18.00 -13.23
CA GLY A 508 14.28 -19.17 -13.99
C GLY A 508 15.36 -20.24 -14.05
N ASN A 509 16.61 -19.85 -14.31
CA ASN A 509 17.75 -20.77 -14.30
C ASN A 509 18.12 -21.25 -12.89
N LEU A 510 18.03 -20.38 -11.87
CA LEU A 510 18.34 -20.72 -10.47
C LEU A 510 17.34 -21.72 -9.87
N LEU A 511 16.04 -21.53 -10.12
CA LEU A 511 14.96 -22.41 -9.64
C LEU A 511 14.68 -23.58 -10.60
N ASN A 512 15.50 -23.77 -11.64
CA ASN A 512 15.29 -24.82 -12.62
C ASN A 512 15.62 -26.21 -12.05
N VAL A 513 14.60 -26.88 -11.50
CA VAL A 513 14.73 -28.25 -10.94
C VAL A 513 15.23 -29.24 -12.00
N SER A 514 14.87 -29.06 -13.29
CA SER A 514 15.26 -29.98 -14.37
C SER A 514 16.79 -30.08 -14.58
N LYS A 515 17.53 -29.04 -14.19
CA LYS A 515 19.00 -29.00 -14.25
C LYS A 515 19.64 -30.13 -13.44
N TYR A 516 19.01 -30.50 -12.33
CA TYR A 516 19.51 -31.53 -11.41
C TYR A 516 18.77 -32.86 -11.58
N THR A 517 17.51 -32.83 -12.04
CA THR A 517 16.69 -34.03 -12.24
C THR A 517 17.34 -35.07 -13.14
N THR A 518 17.94 -34.66 -14.26
CA THR A 518 18.49 -35.61 -15.24
C THR A 518 19.65 -36.42 -14.67
N GLU A 519 20.56 -35.77 -13.96
CA GLU A 519 21.70 -36.41 -13.31
C GLU A 519 21.24 -37.32 -12.17
N ILE A 520 20.28 -36.87 -11.37
CA ILE A 520 19.69 -37.69 -10.30
C ILE A 520 19.03 -38.94 -10.88
N GLN A 521 18.23 -38.79 -11.95
CA GLN A 521 17.54 -39.91 -12.60
C GLN A 521 18.54 -40.93 -13.16
N GLN A 522 19.63 -40.46 -13.78
CA GLN A 522 20.68 -41.34 -14.32
C GLN A 522 21.44 -42.07 -13.20
N ASN A 523 21.84 -41.36 -12.14
CA ASN A 523 22.52 -41.96 -10.99
C ASN A 523 21.63 -43.00 -10.29
N PHE A 524 20.32 -42.75 -10.26
CA PHE A 524 19.36 -43.69 -9.72
C PHE A 524 19.14 -44.91 -10.64
N ASP A 525 18.94 -44.71 -11.95
CA ASP A 525 18.77 -45.81 -12.91
C ASP A 525 20.03 -46.70 -12.97
N ASN A 526 21.23 -46.16 -12.68
CA ASN A 526 22.47 -46.93 -12.55
C ASN A 526 22.57 -47.72 -11.24
N THR A 527 21.74 -47.42 -10.24
CA THR A 527 21.73 -48.10 -8.94
C THR A 527 20.87 -49.37 -9.04
N HIS A 528 21.53 -50.51 -9.14
CA HIS A 528 20.86 -51.80 -9.29
C HIS A 528 20.54 -52.39 -7.91
N ILE A 529 19.27 -52.31 -7.49
CA ILE A 529 18.77 -53.02 -6.31
C ILE A 529 18.61 -54.50 -6.68
N ASN A 530 19.62 -55.28 -6.33
CA ASN A 530 19.67 -56.69 -6.69
C ASN A 530 18.96 -57.52 -5.63
N MET A 531 17.74 -57.94 -5.93
CA MET A 531 17.11 -59.00 -5.16
C MET A 531 17.81 -60.31 -5.45
N THR A 532 18.44 -60.91 -4.44
CA THR A 532 18.93 -62.28 -4.56
C THR A 532 17.73 -63.19 -4.80
N THR A 533 17.77 -63.98 -5.88
CA THR A 533 16.72 -64.95 -6.20
C THR A 533 16.64 -65.95 -5.06
N ILE A 534 15.61 -65.83 -4.22
CA ILE A 534 15.30 -66.84 -3.22
C ILE A 534 14.74 -68.05 -3.97
N ASN A 535 15.36 -69.22 -3.79
CA ASN A 535 14.79 -70.48 -4.27
C ASN A 535 13.82 -71.00 -3.21
N LEU A 536 12.57 -70.58 -3.29
CA LEU A 536 11.47 -71.09 -2.46
C LEU A 536 11.23 -72.58 -2.72
N LEU A 537 11.49 -73.02 -3.96
CA LEU A 537 11.49 -74.42 -4.39
C LEU A 537 12.90 -74.82 -4.84
N SER A 538 13.68 -75.42 -3.94
CA SER A 538 14.89 -76.10 -4.41
C SER A 538 14.51 -77.37 -5.20
N PRO A 539 15.33 -77.82 -6.17
CA PRO A 539 15.12 -79.09 -6.86
C PRO A 539 14.98 -80.27 -5.89
N GLU A 540 15.70 -80.21 -4.77
CA GLU A 540 15.66 -81.18 -3.68
C GLU A 540 14.31 -81.16 -2.95
N ILE A 541 13.81 -79.98 -2.57
CA ILE A 541 12.50 -79.85 -1.91
C ILE A 541 11.37 -80.26 -2.84
N THR A 542 11.48 -79.93 -4.13
CA THR A 542 10.50 -80.28 -5.16
C THR A 542 10.48 -81.77 -5.44
N SER A 543 11.65 -82.42 -5.53
CA SER A 543 11.76 -83.86 -5.71
C SER A 543 11.25 -84.59 -4.48
N GLN A 544 11.55 -84.10 -3.28
CA GLN A 544 11.04 -84.64 -2.02
C GLN A 544 9.51 -84.51 -1.96
N LEU A 545 8.93 -83.33 -2.17
CA LEU A 545 7.46 -83.13 -2.18
C LEU A 545 6.74 -83.97 -3.25
N ARG A 546 7.30 -84.07 -4.46
CA ARG A 546 6.72 -84.93 -5.51
C ARG A 546 6.89 -86.42 -5.23
N SER A 547 8.01 -86.83 -4.65
CA SER A 547 8.21 -88.23 -4.24
C SER A 547 7.21 -88.64 -3.17
N LEU A 548 6.77 -87.68 -2.35
CA LEU A 548 5.76 -87.87 -1.31
C LEU A 548 4.34 -87.99 -1.89
N SER A 549 3.98 -87.16 -2.87
CA SER A 549 2.73 -87.32 -3.63
C SER A 549 2.66 -88.67 -4.36
N LYS A 550 3.80 -89.17 -4.84
CA LYS A 550 3.90 -90.46 -5.55
C LYS A 550 4.09 -91.67 -4.64
N LYS A 551 4.33 -91.49 -3.34
CA LYS A 551 4.50 -92.60 -2.39
C LYS A 551 3.12 -93.13 -2.02
N THR A 552 2.53 -93.87 -2.95
CA THR A 552 1.28 -94.59 -2.74
C THR A 552 1.42 -95.45 -1.47
N VAL A 553 0.48 -95.31 -0.53
CA VAL A 553 0.35 -96.27 0.57
C VAL A 553 0.32 -97.66 -0.05
N ASN A 554 1.35 -98.47 0.21
CA ASN A 554 1.45 -99.80 -0.39
C ASN A 554 0.34 -100.66 0.23
N THR A 555 -0.80 -100.72 -0.45
CA THR A 555 -2.04 -101.36 0.01
C THR A 555 -1.84 -102.85 0.28
N THR A 556 -0.80 -103.46 -0.28
CA THR A 556 -0.39 -104.85 -0.04
C THR A 556 0.01 -105.13 1.41
N THR A 557 0.58 -104.17 2.13
CA THR A 557 0.99 -104.34 3.54
C THR A 557 -0.20 -104.22 4.51
N LEU A 558 -1.27 -103.51 4.10
CA LEU A 558 -2.52 -103.39 4.88
C LEU A 558 -3.41 -104.62 4.72
N THR A 559 -3.42 -105.25 3.55
CA THR A 559 -4.17 -106.50 3.31
C THR A 559 -3.65 -107.70 4.11
N GLN A 560 -2.38 -107.70 4.53
CA GLN A 560 -1.80 -108.81 5.30
C GLN A 560 -2.05 -108.74 6.82
N GLN A 561 -2.65 -107.66 7.34
CA GLN A 561 -2.86 -107.46 8.79
C GLN A 561 -4.33 -107.35 9.22
N VAL A 562 -5.31 -107.50 8.33
CA VAL A 562 -6.74 -107.31 8.68
C VAL A 562 -7.58 -108.52 8.21
N ASN A 563 -8.16 -109.25 9.17
CA ASN A 563 -9.09 -110.36 8.90
C ASN A 563 -10.40 -109.87 8.26
N ASN A 564 -11.01 -110.75 7.48
CA ASN A 564 -12.12 -110.54 6.54
C ASN A 564 -13.36 -109.84 7.14
N LEU A 565 -14.01 -109.03 6.30
CA LEU A 565 -15.21 -108.14 6.47
C LEU A 565 -14.99 -106.63 6.72
N TRP A 566 -13.77 -106.13 6.85
CA TRP A 566 -13.49 -104.67 7.04
C TRP A 566 -12.59 -104.04 5.95
N LEU A 567 -12.61 -104.61 4.74
CA LEU A 567 -11.59 -104.34 3.70
C LEU A 567 -11.97 -103.17 2.75
N ASP A 568 -13.21 -103.07 2.27
CA ASP A 568 -13.55 -102.14 1.18
C ASP A 568 -13.68 -100.67 1.65
N VAL A 569 -14.30 -100.42 2.80
CA VAL A 569 -14.52 -99.04 3.31
C VAL A 569 -13.20 -98.37 3.71
N ASN A 570 -12.25 -99.14 4.25
CA ASN A 570 -10.94 -98.62 4.65
C ASN A 570 -10.01 -98.42 3.45
N LEU A 571 -10.05 -99.28 2.44
CA LEU A 571 -9.28 -99.09 1.21
C LEU A 571 -9.80 -97.89 0.41
N VAL A 572 -11.12 -97.71 0.32
CA VAL A 572 -11.73 -96.54 -0.32
C VAL A 572 -11.37 -95.26 0.45
N ARG A 573 -11.52 -95.21 1.79
CA ARG A 573 -11.13 -94.03 2.60
C ARG A 573 -9.63 -93.74 2.57
N ALA A 574 -8.77 -94.75 2.52
CA ALA A 574 -7.33 -94.56 2.38
C ALA A 574 -6.94 -94.05 0.99
N SER A 575 -7.61 -94.55 -0.06
CA SER A 575 -7.42 -94.06 -1.44
C SER A 575 -7.91 -92.62 -1.63
N GLU A 576 -9.02 -92.27 -0.99
CA GLU A 576 -9.60 -90.92 -0.99
C GLU A 576 -8.71 -89.95 -0.21
N CYS A 577 -8.19 -90.35 0.96
CA CYS A 577 -7.19 -89.59 1.73
C CYS A 577 -5.88 -89.37 0.94
N ASN A 578 -5.41 -90.40 0.22
CA ASN A 578 -4.22 -90.30 -0.63
C ASN A 578 -4.44 -89.36 -1.83
N SER A 579 -5.65 -89.35 -2.40
CA SER A 579 -6.02 -88.44 -3.49
C SER A 579 -6.07 -86.97 -3.04
N VAL A 580 -6.62 -86.72 -1.84
CA VAL A 580 -6.65 -85.38 -1.22
C VAL A 580 -5.24 -84.91 -0.84
N TYR A 581 -4.36 -85.81 -0.42
CA TYR A 581 -2.96 -85.51 -0.09
C TYR A 581 -2.17 -85.09 -1.31
N SER A 582 -2.25 -85.89 -2.39
CA SER A 582 -1.60 -85.57 -3.65
C SER A 582 -2.11 -84.24 -4.21
N ALA A 583 -3.43 -84.01 -4.18
CA ALA A 583 -4.03 -82.76 -4.66
C ALA A 583 -3.58 -81.53 -3.84
N THR A 584 -3.48 -81.67 -2.51
CA THR A 584 -3.03 -80.57 -1.63
C THR A 584 -1.54 -80.24 -1.85
N VAL A 585 -0.69 -81.27 -1.98
CA VAL A 585 0.74 -81.07 -2.26
C VAL A 585 0.97 -80.47 -3.65
N GLU A 586 0.22 -80.89 -4.67
CA GLU A 586 0.26 -80.31 -6.01
C GLU A 586 -0.20 -78.84 -6.01
N GLU A 587 -1.25 -78.51 -5.26
CA GLU A 587 -1.74 -77.13 -5.13
C GLU A 587 -0.71 -76.22 -4.43
N VAL A 588 -0.03 -76.73 -3.39
CA VAL A 588 1.07 -76.01 -2.72
C VAL A 588 2.23 -75.82 -3.69
N LEU A 589 2.68 -76.86 -4.39
CA LEU A 589 3.75 -76.76 -5.40
C LEU A 589 3.38 -75.76 -6.51
N ARG A 590 2.11 -75.74 -6.94
CA ARG A 590 1.60 -74.80 -7.94
C ARG A 590 1.65 -73.35 -7.45
N LYS A 591 1.19 -73.08 -6.23
CA LYS A 591 1.18 -71.73 -5.66
C LYS A 591 2.58 -71.22 -5.31
N VAL A 592 3.45 -72.07 -4.75
CA VAL A 592 4.85 -71.70 -4.48
C VAL A 592 5.60 -71.53 -5.80
N GLY A 593 5.31 -72.35 -6.82
CA GLY A 593 5.85 -72.20 -8.17
C GLY A 593 5.45 -70.87 -8.80
N ALA A 594 4.16 -70.51 -8.72
CA ALA A 594 3.68 -69.21 -9.16
C ALA A 594 4.33 -68.03 -8.42
N ALA A 595 4.58 -68.17 -7.11
CA ALA A 595 5.33 -67.17 -6.35
C ALA A 595 6.81 -67.08 -6.77
N GLN A 596 7.45 -68.22 -7.07
CA GLN A 596 8.81 -68.26 -7.60
C GLN A 596 8.89 -67.59 -8.98
N ASP A 597 7.95 -67.88 -9.87
CA ASP A 597 7.88 -67.27 -11.21
C ASP A 597 7.62 -65.76 -11.13
N PHE A 598 6.76 -65.33 -10.21
CA PHE A 598 6.52 -63.92 -9.92
C PHE A 598 7.80 -63.22 -9.42
N LEU A 599 8.54 -63.83 -8.49
CA LEU A 599 9.80 -63.28 -8.02
C LEU A 599 10.87 -63.22 -9.14
N ASN A 600 10.91 -64.22 -10.01
CA ASN A 600 11.88 -64.26 -11.12
C ASN A 600 11.55 -63.27 -12.24
N THR A 601 10.26 -63.03 -12.50
CA THR A 601 9.81 -62.29 -13.68
C THR A 601 9.39 -60.86 -13.35
N ASN A 602 8.65 -60.65 -12.26
CA ASN A 602 7.98 -59.38 -11.95
C ASN A 602 8.73 -58.55 -10.91
N ALA A 603 9.57 -59.16 -10.06
CA ALA A 603 10.24 -58.44 -8.96
C ALA A 603 11.07 -57.26 -9.45
N SER A 604 11.88 -57.45 -10.50
CA SER A 604 12.71 -56.37 -11.06
C SER A 604 11.87 -55.18 -11.57
N GLN A 605 10.74 -55.45 -12.23
CA GLN A 605 9.83 -54.40 -12.71
C GLN A 605 9.13 -53.68 -11.56
N ILE A 606 8.70 -54.40 -10.53
CA ILE A 606 8.07 -53.82 -9.33
C ILE A 606 9.07 -52.91 -8.62
N ILE A 607 10.29 -53.39 -8.39
CA ILE A 607 11.36 -52.60 -7.78
C ILE A 607 11.59 -51.34 -8.60
N LYS A 608 11.80 -51.45 -9.91
CA LYS A 608 12.01 -50.29 -10.79
C LYS A 608 10.83 -49.30 -10.73
N THR A 609 9.60 -49.81 -10.67
CA THR A 609 8.38 -48.98 -10.63
C THR A 609 8.24 -48.24 -9.30
N GLU A 610 8.33 -48.93 -8.17
CA GLU A 610 8.21 -48.30 -6.84
C GLU A 610 9.40 -47.38 -6.55
N SER A 611 10.60 -47.75 -7.03
CA SER A 611 11.80 -46.92 -6.96
C SER A 611 11.64 -45.60 -7.72
N ARG A 612 11.07 -45.64 -8.94
CA ARG A 612 10.77 -44.41 -9.70
C ARG A 612 9.71 -43.55 -9.03
N LYS A 613 8.64 -44.15 -8.50
CA LYS A 613 7.62 -43.41 -7.74
C LYS A 613 8.23 -42.69 -6.55
N PHE A 614 9.13 -43.34 -5.81
CA PHE A 614 9.86 -42.71 -4.71
C PHE A 614 10.70 -41.52 -5.20
N LEU A 615 11.44 -41.68 -6.30
CA LEU A 615 12.25 -40.59 -6.85
C LEU A 615 11.39 -39.41 -7.34
N ASP A 616 10.36 -39.68 -8.13
CA ASP A 616 9.42 -38.68 -8.64
C ASP A 616 8.76 -37.91 -7.49
N CYS A 617 8.48 -38.61 -6.38
CA CYS A 617 7.98 -38.01 -5.15
C CYS A 617 8.93 -36.96 -4.58
N GLN A 618 10.23 -37.29 -4.46
CA GLN A 618 11.23 -36.36 -3.93
C GLN A 618 11.46 -35.17 -4.87
N LEU A 619 11.46 -35.40 -6.18
CA LEU A 619 11.59 -34.34 -7.18
C LEU A 619 10.39 -33.39 -7.16
N ASN A 620 9.18 -33.92 -6.96
CA ASN A 620 7.97 -33.10 -6.87
C ASN A 620 8.01 -32.11 -5.70
N ILE A 621 8.64 -32.46 -4.59
CA ILE A 621 8.85 -31.54 -3.44
C ILE A 621 9.65 -30.30 -3.89
N PHE A 622 10.70 -30.48 -4.71
CA PHE A 622 11.47 -29.36 -5.25
C PHE A 622 10.69 -28.53 -6.26
N HIS A 623 9.87 -29.15 -7.12
CA HIS A 623 9.01 -28.42 -8.04
C HIS A 623 8.02 -27.52 -7.30
N LEU A 624 7.36 -28.05 -6.26
CA LEU A 624 6.43 -27.27 -5.44
C LEU A 624 7.12 -26.10 -4.73
N TYR A 625 8.34 -26.30 -4.22
CA TYR A 625 9.14 -25.22 -3.65
C TYR A 625 9.53 -24.17 -4.70
N ALA A 626 10.02 -24.61 -5.86
CA ALA A 626 10.45 -23.71 -6.93
C ALA A 626 9.30 -22.83 -7.43
N ASP A 627 8.10 -23.41 -7.62
CA ASP A 627 6.91 -22.67 -8.02
C ASP A 627 6.50 -21.65 -6.95
N TRP A 628 6.49 -22.05 -5.67
CA TRP A 628 6.18 -21.15 -4.57
C TRP A 628 7.21 -20.03 -4.42
N ALA A 629 8.51 -20.34 -4.53
CA ALA A 629 9.59 -19.37 -4.43
C ALA A 629 9.51 -18.36 -5.58
N ASN A 630 9.27 -18.83 -6.81
CA ASN A 630 9.05 -17.97 -7.96
C ASN A 630 7.87 -17.01 -7.73
N LEU A 631 6.71 -17.52 -7.31
CA LEU A 631 5.53 -16.69 -7.02
C LEU A 631 5.76 -15.69 -5.87
N THR A 632 6.51 -16.10 -4.86
CA THR A 632 6.77 -15.28 -3.66
C THR A 632 7.76 -14.16 -3.96
N ILE A 633 8.90 -14.48 -4.59
CA ILE A 633 9.94 -13.50 -4.96
C ILE A 633 9.40 -12.50 -5.98
N THR A 634 8.70 -12.96 -7.01
CA THR A 634 8.23 -12.09 -8.10
C THR A 634 6.97 -11.30 -7.76
N GLY A 635 6.14 -11.77 -6.81
CA GLY A 635 4.80 -11.22 -6.57
C GLY A 635 4.50 -10.69 -5.15
N ARG A 636 5.25 -11.13 -4.14
CA ARG A 636 4.92 -10.87 -2.71
C ARG A 636 6.05 -10.20 -1.93
N LEU A 637 7.29 -10.42 -2.31
CA LEU A 637 8.47 -9.89 -1.62
C LEU A 637 8.63 -8.39 -1.88
N GLY A 638 8.83 -7.61 -0.81
CA GLY A 638 9.20 -6.20 -0.91
C GLY A 638 8.18 -5.33 -1.66
N ARG A 639 6.90 -5.39 -1.31
CA ARG A 639 5.93 -4.45 -1.87
C ARG A 639 6.21 -3.02 -1.44
N CYS A 640 6.48 -2.13 -2.39
CA CYS A 640 7.11 -0.83 -2.12
C CYS A 640 6.14 0.34 -1.92
N GLY A 641 4.86 0.09 -1.65
CA GLY A 641 3.87 1.12 -1.27
C GLY A 641 4.34 2.15 -0.23
N PRO A 642 5.07 1.78 0.84
CA PRO A 642 5.63 2.74 1.79
C PRO A 642 6.56 3.79 1.18
N VAL A 643 7.30 3.42 0.12
CA VAL A 643 8.20 4.32 -0.60
C VAL A 643 7.42 5.42 -1.30
N ALA A 644 6.37 5.05 -2.04
CA ALA A 644 5.47 6.03 -2.65
C ALA A 644 4.75 6.87 -1.59
N GLY A 645 4.28 6.23 -0.51
CA GLY A 645 3.65 6.94 0.60
C GLY A 645 4.55 7.97 1.29
N ALA A 646 5.87 7.75 1.34
CA ALA A 646 6.82 8.74 1.85
C ALA A 646 6.98 9.94 0.91
N VAL A 647 7.01 9.70 -0.41
CA VAL A 647 7.05 10.76 -1.43
C VAL A 647 5.76 11.58 -1.40
N ASP A 648 4.60 10.92 -1.30
CA ASP A 648 3.29 11.58 -1.20
C ASP A 648 3.19 12.43 0.08
N SER A 649 3.65 11.89 1.23
CA SER A 649 3.69 12.65 2.48
C SER A 649 4.58 13.89 2.36
N ALA A 650 5.74 13.79 1.71
CA ALA A 650 6.61 14.93 1.46
C ALA A 650 5.95 15.99 0.58
N GLU A 651 5.25 15.57 -0.48
CA GLU A 651 4.47 16.47 -1.33
C GLU A 651 3.38 17.19 -0.53
N VAL A 652 2.59 16.46 0.26
CA VAL A 652 1.50 17.05 1.06
C VAL A 652 2.04 18.07 2.06
N ILE A 653 3.13 17.73 2.77
CA ILE A 653 3.76 18.62 3.75
C ILE A 653 4.30 19.90 3.08
N LEU A 654 4.96 19.78 1.93
CA LEU A 654 5.50 20.96 1.26
C LEU A 654 4.37 21.78 0.61
N CYS A 655 3.54 21.14 -0.19
CA CYS A 655 2.64 21.82 -1.11
C CYS A 655 1.32 22.21 -0.49
N ALA A 656 0.66 21.32 0.26
CA ALA A 656 -0.60 21.63 0.90
C ALA A 656 -0.40 22.41 2.22
N TYR A 657 0.56 22.00 3.04
CA TYR A 657 0.72 22.58 4.37
C TYR A 657 1.50 23.89 4.37
N ALA A 658 2.63 23.97 3.65
CA ALA A 658 3.44 25.18 3.60
C ALA A 658 3.04 26.14 2.45
N VAL A 659 3.07 25.67 1.21
CA VAL A 659 2.93 26.55 0.03
C VAL A 659 1.52 27.10 -0.13
N GLU A 660 0.47 26.27 0.00
CA GLU A 660 -0.93 26.76 -0.07
C GLU A 660 -1.23 27.78 1.04
N SER A 661 -0.76 27.53 2.27
CA SER A 661 -0.92 28.47 3.40
C SER A 661 -0.19 29.79 3.19
N LEU A 662 1.05 29.75 2.68
CA LEU A 662 1.83 30.94 2.35
C LEU A 662 1.13 31.75 1.25
N ASN A 663 0.60 31.05 0.24
CA ASN A 663 -0.10 31.67 -0.88
C ASN A 663 -1.43 32.30 -0.48
N ALA A 664 -2.17 31.65 0.41
CA ALA A 664 -3.37 32.22 1.00
C ALA A 664 -3.07 33.51 1.80
N PHE A 665 -1.96 33.53 2.56
CA PHE A 665 -1.57 34.68 3.36
C PHE A 665 -1.21 35.91 2.51
N TRP A 666 -0.29 35.78 1.54
CA TRP A 666 0.13 36.94 0.75
C TRP A 666 -0.98 37.43 -0.19
N LEU A 667 -1.83 36.54 -0.69
CA LEU A 667 -2.98 36.93 -1.52
C LEU A 667 -3.98 37.74 -0.70
N SER A 668 -4.29 37.28 0.51
CA SER A 668 -5.19 37.98 1.44
C SER A 668 -4.64 39.36 1.83
N LEU A 669 -3.35 39.43 2.15
CA LEU A 669 -2.68 40.70 2.47
C LEU A 669 -2.65 41.65 1.27
N GLY A 670 -2.31 41.13 0.08
CA GLY A 670 -2.31 41.89 -1.17
C GLY A 670 -3.68 42.48 -1.49
N TRP A 671 -4.75 41.71 -1.27
CA TRP A 671 -6.12 42.18 -1.44
C TRP A 671 -6.45 43.35 -0.51
N CYS A 672 -6.09 43.26 0.79
CA CYS A 672 -6.25 44.36 1.73
C CYS A 672 -5.53 45.63 1.28
N VAL A 673 -4.27 45.49 0.84
CA VAL A 673 -3.40 46.60 0.42
C VAL A 673 -3.92 47.27 -0.86
N ILE A 674 -4.46 46.50 -1.82
CA ILE A 674 -5.11 47.05 -3.02
C ILE A 674 -6.36 47.86 -2.64
N PHE A 675 -7.19 47.35 -1.72
CA PHE A 675 -8.41 48.04 -1.29
C PHE A 675 -8.17 49.22 -0.34
N PHE A 676 -6.95 49.40 0.18
CA PHE A 676 -6.60 50.64 0.87
C PHE A 676 -6.72 51.88 -0.03
N ILE A 677 -6.45 51.78 -1.35
CA ILE A 677 -6.56 52.94 -2.26
C ILE A 677 -7.99 53.51 -2.28
N PRO A 678 -9.03 52.75 -2.68
CA PRO A 678 -10.39 53.26 -2.66
C PRO A 678 -10.87 53.57 -1.24
N GLY A 679 -10.45 52.78 -0.24
CA GLY A 679 -10.77 53.02 1.17
C GLY A 679 -10.31 54.40 1.65
N ILE A 680 -9.06 54.79 1.35
CA ILE A 680 -8.51 56.11 1.66
C ILE A 680 -9.35 57.22 1.00
N ILE A 681 -9.65 57.09 -0.30
CA ILE A 681 -10.39 58.11 -1.05
C ILE A 681 -11.78 58.34 -0.45
N PHE A 682 -12.51 57.26 -0.18
CA PHE A 682 -13.85 57.36 0.40
C PHE A 682 -13.80 57.85 1.84
N SER A 683 -12.89 57.36 2.68
CA SER A 683 -12.73 57.81 4.06
C SER A 683 -12.41 59.31 4.16
N ILE A 684 -11.47 59.83 3.36
CA ILE A 684 -11.13 61.26 3.37
C ILE A 684 -12.31 62.11 2.89
N LYS A 685 -12.98 61.71 1.79
CA LYS A 685 -14.14 62.46 1.28
C LYS A 685 -15.33 62.42 2.23
N LEU A 686 -15.55 61.28 2.89
CA LEU A 686 -16.63 61.09 3.84
C LEU A 686 -16.38 61.85 5.16
N ALA A 687 -15.13 61.86 5.65
CA ALA A 687 -14.74 62.56 6.86
C ALA A 687 -15.12 64.06 6.85
N LYS A 688 -15.06 64.70 5.68
CA LYS A 688 -15.49 66.10 5.48
C LYS A 688 -16.96 66.33 5.90
N TYR A 689 -17.83 65.34 5.76
CA TYR A 689 -19.24 65.43 6.13
C TYR A 689 -19.53 65.17 7.61
N TYR A 690 -18.56 64.69 8.38
CA TYR A 690 -18.73 64.39 9.81
C TYR A 690 -17.94 65.33 10.72
N ARG A 691 -16.79 65.84 10.28
CA ARG A 691 -15.97 66.78 11.07
C ARG A 691 -16.63 68.13 11.24
N THR A 692 -16.44 68.77 12.39
CA THR A 692 -16.88 70.16 12.61
C THR A 692 -16.05 71.08 11.72
N MET A 693 -16.72 71.98 10.99
CA MET A 693 -16.09 72.90 10.04
C MET A 693 -15.86 74.27 10.69
N LYS A 694 -14.89 75.05 10.20
CA LYS A 694 -14.66 76.43 10.64
C LYS A 694 -15.62 77.39 9.95
N ASP A 695 -15.84 77.19 8.65
CA ASP A 695 -16.68 78.05 7.80
C ASP A 695 -17.67 77.21 6.96
N SER A 696 -18.86 77.76 6.67
CA SER A 696 -19.86 77.12 5.80
C SER A 696 -20.71 78.13 5.05
N ASP A 697 -21.04 77.86 3.79
CA ASP A 697 -22.03 78.64 3.06
C ASP A 697 -23.44 78.32 3.60
N VAL A 698 -24.16 79.35 4.03
CA VAL A 698 -25.58 79.24 4.36
C VAL A 698 -26.37 79.13 3.05
N TYR A 699 -27.33 78.22 3.01
CA TYR A 699 -28.24 78.03 1.89
C TYR A 699 -28.93 79.36 1.51
N GLU A 700 -28.70 79.86 0.29
CA GLU A 700 -29.21 81.15 -0.20
C GLU A 700 -30.74 81.15 -0.49
N GLU A 701 -31.43 80.06 -0.17
CA GLU A 701 -32.85 79.87 -0.47
C GLU A 701 -33.78 80.56 0.55
N GLN A 702 -33.27 80.99 1.71
CA GLN A 702 -34.06 81.75 2.69
C GLN A 702 -33.89 83.28 2.61
N ILE A 703 -32.75 83.77 2.10
CA ILE A 703 -32.48 85.22 2.06
C ILE A 703 -33.21 85.87 0.88
N HIS A 704 -33.28 85.22 -0.29
CA HIS A 704 -33.99 85.77 -1.46
C HIS A 704 -35.53 85.80 -1.33
N ALA A 705 -36.13 84.99 -0.46
CA ALA A 705 -37.57 85.03 -0.20
C ALA A 705 -37.94 86.11 0.84
N PHE A 706 -37.05 86.40 1.81
CA PHE A 706 -37.32 87.36 2.88
C PHE A 706 -36.89 88.80 2.55
N LEU A 707 -35.84 89.00 1.75
CA LEU A 707 -35.37 90.36 1.44
C LEU A 707 -36.43 91.24 0.73
N PRO A 708 -37.15 90.76 -0.31
CA PRO A 708 -38.22 91.57 -0.91
C PRO A 708 -39.43 91.71 0.01
N PHE A 709 -39.72 90.74 0.88
CA PHE A 709 -40.84 90.80 1.83
C PHE A 709 -40.57 91.80 2.98
N TYR A 710 -39.36 91.81 3.52
CA TYR A 710 -38.93 92.73 4.59
C TYR A 710 -38.81 94.17 4.07
N LEU A 711 -38.28 94.36 2.85
CA LEU A 711 -38.26 95.67 2.18
C LEU A 711 -39.68 96.17 1.84
N ASN A 712 -40.61 95.28 1.43
CA ASN A 712 -42.01 95.67 1.19
C ASN A 712 -42.76 96.05 2.48
N ILE A 713 -42.50 95.37 3.60
CA ILE A 713 -43.09 95.72 4.90
C ILE A 713 -42.56 97.08 5.39
N GLN A 714 -41.27 97.37 5.24
CA GLN A 714 -40.76 98.70 5.59
C GLN A 714 -41.27 99.80 4.64
N ALA A 715 -41.34 99.54 3.33
CA ALA A 715 -41.87 100.48 2.35
C ALA A 715 -43.37 100.75 2.55
N SER A 716 -44.17 99.74 2.90
CA SER A 716 -45.61 99.92 3.20
C SER A 716 -45.83 100.69 4.50
N LYS A 717 -44.98 100.46 5.53
CA LYS A 717 -45.05 101.19 6.81
C LYS A 717 -44.68 102.67 6.65
N PHE A 718 -43.75 103.01 5.77
CA PHE A 718 -43.44 104.41 5.41
C PHE A 718 -44.52 105.05 4.53
N ARG A 719 -45.13 104.31 3.59
CA ARG A 719 -46.23 104.80 2.74
C ARG A 719 -47.49 105.12 3.56
N ASN A 720 -47.87 104.23 4.47
CA ASN A 720 -49.00 104.43 5.39
C ASN A 720 -48.78 105.59 6.39
N LYS A 721 -47.53 105.82 6.82
CA LYS A 721 -47.18 106.97 7.67
C LYS A 721 -47.22 108.29 6.88
N ARG A 722 -46.83 108.28 5.60
CA ARG A 722 -46.91 109.43 4.69
C ARG A 722 -48.37 109.77 4.31
N GLU A 723 -49.22 108.77 4.06
CA GLU A 723 -50.66 108.95 3.78
C GLU A 723 -51.43 109.47 5.01
N LYS A 724 -51.12 108.99 6.23
CA LYS A 724 -51.73 109.51 7.46
C LYS A 724 -51.31 110.95 7.81
N LEU A 725 -50.14 111.40 7.34
CA LEU A 725 -49.71 112.80 7.49
C LEU A 725 -50.34 113.71 6.42
N LEU A 726 -50.57 113.21 5.20
CA LEU A 726 -51.26 113.95 4.13
C LEU A 726 -52.78 114.07 4.36
N HIS A 727 -53.44 113.06 4.96
CA HIS A 727 -54.87 113.15 5.28
C HIS A 727 -55.20 114.08 6.45
N LYS A 728 -54.22 114.37 7.34
CA LYS A 728 -54.40 115.29 8.48
C LYS A 728 -54.31 116.77 8.06
N HIS A 729 -53.80 117.06 6.86
CA HIS A 729 -53.72 118.42 6.31
C HIS A 729 -54.88 118.81 5.38
N HIS A 730 -55.77 117.88 5.03
CA HIS A 730 -56.87 118.14 4.08
C HIS A 730 -58.27 118.27 4.72
N THR A 731 -58.38 118.22 6.04
CA THR A 731 -59.62 118.47 6.82
C THR A 731 -59.60 119.81 7.56
N SER A 732 -58.92 120.84 7.04
CA SER A 732 -58.94 122.21 7.60
C SER A 732 -59.25 123.33 6.59
N SER A 733 -59.91 123.04 5.47
CA SER A 733 -60.46 124.10 4.60
C SER A 733 -61.54 123.54 3.68
N PHE A 734 -62.79 123.49 4.15
CA PHE A 734 -64.01 123.78 3.38
C PHE A 734 -65.22 123.65 4.33
N PHE A 735 -65.25 124.53 5.33
CA PHE A 735 -66.49 125.09 5.87
C PHE A 735 -66.19 126.57 6.11
N GLU A 736 -66.51 127.37 5.10
CA GLU A 736 -66.52 128.83 5.15
C GLU A 736 -68.00 129.23 5.29
N VAL A 737 -68.32 129.85 6.44
CA VAL A 737 -69.18 131.04 6.61
C VAL A 737 -70.30 131.25 5.57
N GLN A 738 -71.58 131.19 5.95
CA GLN A 738 -72.40 132.36 6.41
C GLN A 738 -73.91 132.05 6.53
N MET A 739 -74.38 131.63 7.71
CA MET A 739 -75.62 132.09 8.39
C MET A 739 -75.67 131.56 9.82
#